data_AF-A0A1D3UUI8-F1
#
_entry.id   AF-A0A1D3UUI8-F1
#
_cell.length_a   1.000
_cell.length_b   1.000
_cell.length_c   1.000
_cell.angle_alpha   90.00
_cell.angle_beta   90.00
_cell.angle_gamma   90.00
#
_symmetry.space_group_name_H-M   'P 1'
#
loop_
_entity.id
_entity.type
_entity.pdbx_description
1 polymer ?
#
loop_
_entity_poly.entity_id
_entity_poly.type
_entity_poly.pdbx_seq_one_letter_code
_entity_poly.pdbx_strand_id
1 'polypeptide(L)'
;MKKWKERKRAAGVFSFCTAIAASVFLCGCKETKVSSESFERSDYYTRGIGQYPGNPKEDFSPSLSPDYMTYRNIALRRAAFASSGYDYNLTAQLATDGIVTDKQLQYLNLSTPEGDVPRREREWMIDEGPYSRNTFMGDDTYFQFSLANYSAKVGKLSLVGTLVYDDKAARDGYEIVCLTSADGKEWTEAGRLSGNNLPGEAVSYRVPVTDPNKQTEQIDMSVRKLNETITFKQEVNSPYYRVTLKMAGAHSWVFTEANFYDAEGLVEMKPSKFFNSAWMSASAGEEWLYVDLGSRSEFDKVVLRWINKAVRGKVQVSDNAQQWDDVADLPGGEALTDEITLDKKYKGRYVRVLMQEASDGNRYILSEIEVMGVGGLVPYPVERPAVADGRMSLSGGSWMIRRASEVTATGEEISTPNYKPENWLVATVPGTVLSSFKNAGAIAEPNYADNQLHISESFFYSNFWYRDEFELPENFKQDRLFLNFDGINWKADVYLNGHKLGRIEGAFMRGKFDVTDLVVAGKNVVAVEIVKNAHIGAIKEKNRQSTDFNGGILGADNPTFHATIGWDWIPTMRGRNIGIWNDVSLTTTGHVTVADPFVRSVLPLPDTTSAKLTAGIIVRNWDTKAVQGTLEGKIGEITFEQPVELAAGEEKTVVFDATAYPQLNMRHPRLWWPKGYGAPNLYDANFTFKVGDKVSDARNFKAGIRQMTFNEDNRILSLFINGRRFIGRGGNWGFSESNLNYRGREYDIAVAYHADMNFTMMRNWVGMIGDEELYEACDRHGIMIWQDFWLANPADGPDPYYPEMFIANAEDYVKRIRSHASIAIYCGRNEGFPPAQIDQALRRIVREKHPDIHYISSSADDVVSGHGPYRMLPAKEYFTLKTGNDKFHSERGMPNVMTYESMLRTFSPEGLWPQDHQWGMHDYTREGAQGCTSFNEIIAKGYGEPQSAKEFAELAQWVNYDGHRSLFESRSLNRKGLLMWMSHPCWPSMVWQTYDYYFEPTAAYFAIKKASEPLHIQWNPATDEVEVVNYSGGMRKGLTAKAQLLNMNASVVWEKEATVDSHEDTTDKCIRLEFPSDLSKVHFIKLTLTENGAVVSENFYHRSLEENNYQALRELPKVKLLPAIDTRKDPDGIWHATVTVENTTATPALMIRVNVTGEKDGLQFLPVFYSDNYFALLPGEKKTVNIRWKDEDTRGNTPKVRLSGYNVE
;
A
#
# COMPACT_ATOMS: atom_id res chain seq x y z
N MET A 1 54.98 -19.70 -62.12
CA MET A 1 54.57 -18.56 -62.98
C MET A 1 53.04 -18.50 -62.90
N LYS A 2 52.34 -17.44 -62.50
CA LYS A 2 52.59 -15.98 -62.40
C LYS A 2 51.74 -15.45 -61.22
N LYS A 3 52.09 -14.49 -60.36
CA LYS A 3 53.32 -13.81 -59.94
C LYS A 3 53.00 -13.12 -58.58
N TRP A 4 53.72 -13.50 -57.52
CA TRP A 4 54.30 -12.71 -56.40
C TRP A 4 53.54 -11.65 -55.53
N LYS A 5 53.84 -11.74 -54.20
CA LYS A 5 53.73 -10.78 -53.05
C LYS A 5 52.30 -10.56 -52.49
N GLU A 6 51.98 -10.64 -51.20
CA GLU A 6 52.69 -10.38 -49.93
C GLU A 6 52.47 -11.49 -48.85
N ARG A 7 53.20 -11.40 -47.73
CA ARG A 7 53.72 -12.54 -46.94
C ARG A 7 52.78 -13.09 -45.83
N LYS A 8 52.40 -14.36 -46.04
CA LYS A 8 52.37 -15.55 -45.13
C LYS A 8 52.18 -15.35 -43.62
N ARG A 9 51.17 -16.05 -43.09
CA ARG A 9 51.36 -17.27 -42.27
C ARG A 9 50.09 -18.13 -42.30
N ALA A 10 50.27 -19.43 -42.54
CA ALA A 10 49.22 -20.46 -42.49
C ALA A 10 49.78 -21.76 -41.86
N ALA A 11 48.85 -22.52 -41.31
CA ALA A 11 48.86 -23.82 -40.62
C ALA A 11 49.86 -24.90 -41.13
N GLY A 12 50.25 -25.93 -40.35
CA GLY A 12 49.82 -26.39 -39.04
C GLY A 12 50.52 -27.70 -38.57
N VAL A 13 50.10 -28.16 -37.38
CA VAL A 13 50.22 -29.49 -36.71
C VAL A 13 51.63 -29.99 -36.27
N PHE A 14 51.88 -30.02 -34.95
CA PHE A 14 52.14 -31.23 -34.12
C PHE A 14 52.40 -30.89 -32.62
N SER A 15 51.77 -31.67 -31.73
CA SER A 15 52.02 -31.94 -30.29
C SER A 15 52.26 -30.80 -29.27
N PHE A 16 51.47 -30.75 -28.20
CA PHE A 16 51.84 -31.34 -26.89
C PHE A 16 50.68 -31.32 -25.88
N CYS A 17 50.67 -32.35 -25.04
CA CYS A 17 49.79 -32.60 -23.91
C CYS A 17 49.90 -31.54 -22.79
N THR A 18 48.98 -31.69 -21.83
CA THR A 18 48.93 -31.10 -20.46
C THR A 18 48.32 -29.71 -20.32
N ALA A 19 46.99 -29.67 -20.26
CA ALA A 19 46.25 -28.70 -19.46
C ALA A 19 44.97 -29.38 -18.90
N ILE A 20 45.16 -30.09 -17.79
CA ILE A 20 44.10 -30.48 -16.85
C ILE A 20 44.33 -29.61 -15.61
N ALA A 21 43.22 -29.16 -15.00
CA ALA A 21 43.09 -28.42 -13.73
C ALA A 21 42.85 -26.89 -13.85
N ALA A 22 41.65 -26.51 -14.31
CA ALA A 22 40.98 -25.26 -13.88
C ALA A 22 39.47 -25.30 -14.20
N SER A 23 38.79 -26.43 -13.93
CA SER A 23 37.34 -26.59 -14.22
C SER A 23 36.58 -27.32 -13.10
N VAL A 24 37.13 -27.33 -11.89
CA VAL A 24 36.50 -27.96 -10.72
C VAL A 24 36.56 -26.97 -9.57
N PHE A 25 35.61 -26.03 -9.51
CA PHE A 25 35.14 -25.37 -8.27
C PHE A 25 33.81 -24.58 -8.43
N LEU A 26 33.03 -24.84 -9.50
CA LEU A 26 31.68 -24.27 -9.71
C LEU A 26 30.58 -25.35 -9.80
N CYS A 27 30.86 -26.58 -9.37
CA CYS A 27 29.89 -27.67 -9.29
C CYS A 27 29.81 -28.17 -7.84
N GLY A 28 29.11 -27.40 -7.02
CA GLY A 28 28.90 -27.65 -5.60
C GLY A 28 27.50 -27.28 -5.12
N CYS A 29 26.52 -27.25 -6.01
CA CYS A 29 25.10 -27.34 -5.64
C CYS A 29 24.57 -28.59 -6.31
N LYS A 30 24.31 -29.64 -5.52
CA LYS A 30 23.46 -30.73 -5.99
C LYS A 30 22.14 -30.11 -6.39
N GLU A 31 21.81 -30.22 -7.67
CA GLU A 31 20.44 -30.24 -8.15
C GLU A 31 19.67 -31.20 -7.24
N THR A 32 18.85 -30.65 -6.35
CA THR A 32 17.71 -31.37 -5.85
C THR A 32 16.91 -31.75 -7.08
N LYS A 33 16.95 -33.02 -7.46
CA LYS A 33 15.94 -33.62 -8.34
C LYS A 33 14.60 -33.37 -7.66
N VAL A 34 13.95 -32.28 -8.04
CA VAL A 34 12.53 -32.06 -7.78
C VAL A 34 11.85 -33.23 -8.49
N SER A 35 11.32 -34.16 -7.70
CA SER A 35 10.50 -35.25 -8.21
C SER A 35 9.37 -34.64 -9.05
N SER A 36 9.16 -35.17 -10.25
CA SER A 36 8.10 -34.80 -11.20
C SER A 36 6.65 -35.02 -10.68
N GLU A 37 6.49 -35.25 -9.37
CA GLU A 37 5.23 -35.56 -8.68
C GLU A 37 4.86 -34.55 -7.58
N SER A 38 5.66 -33.49 -7.33
CA SER A 38 5.22 -32.38 -6.45
C SER A 38 4.73 -31.19 -7.28
N PHE A 39 3.60 -31.34 -7.97
CA PHE A 39 2.80 -30.18 -8.41
C PHE A 39 1.97 -29.62 -7.25
N GLU A 40 2.55 -29.56 -6.04
CA GLU A 40 2.02 -28.72 -4.98
C GLU A 40 2.25 -27.27 -5.41
N ARG A 41 1.22 -26.70 -6.02
CA ARG A 41 0.98 -25.27 -6.23
C ARG A 41 1.99 -24.35 -5.55
N SER A 42 2.89 -23.76 -6.34
CA SER A 42 3.65 -22.60 -5.87
C SER A 42 2.75 -21.41 -5.54
N ASP A 43 1.53 -21.37 -6.10
CA ASP A 43 0.54 -20.31 -5.93
C ASP A 43 -0.39 -20.50 -4.74
N TYR A 44 -0.39 -21.66 -4.06
CA TYR A 44 -1.26 -21.86 -2.88
C TYR A 44 -0.86 -20.92 -1.74
N TYR A 45 0.45 -20.68 -1.58
CA TYR A 45 1.01 -19.78 -0.59
C TYR A 45 1.08 -18.32 -1.05
N THR A 46 0.71 -18.00 -2.29
CA THR A 46 0.69 -16.62 -2.83
C THR A 46 -0.72 -16.02 -2.90
N ARG A 47 -1.75 -16.79 -2.52
CA ARG A 47 -3.17 -16.36 -2.54
C ARG A 47 -3.55 -15.51 -1.33
N GLY A 48 -2.76 -15.56 -0.25
CA GLY A 48 -2.83 -14.63 0.87
C GLY A 48 -1.99 -13.37 0.66
N ILE A 49 -1.81 -12.58 1.72
CA ILE A 49 -0.92 -11.42 1.73
C ILE A 49 0.52 -11.92 1.69
N GLY A 50 1.20 -11.80 0.55
CA GLY A 50 2.60 -12.23 0.42
C GLY A 50 2.77 -13.76 0.29
N GLN A 51 4.02 -14.22 0.28
CA GLN A 51 4.39 -15.65 0.18
C GLN A 51 4.50 -16.33 1.57
N TYR A 52 3.57 -16.07 2.48
CA TYR A 52 3.47 -16.80 3.74
C TYR A 52 2.01 -17.22 3.97
N PRO A 53 1.75 -18.37 4.62
CA PRO A 53 0.40 -18.85 4.80
C PRO A 53 -0.33 -17.91 5.78
N GLY A 54 -1.25 -17.08 5.27
CA GLY A 54 -2.23 -16.35 6.08
C GLY A 54 -3.11 -17.31 6.89
N ASN A 55 -4.08 -16.82 7.68
CA ASN A 55 -4.99 -17.73 8.38
C ASN A 55 -5.97 -18.36 7.37
N PRO A 56 -5.94 -19.69 7.09
CA PRO A 56 -6.82 -20.29 6.09
C PRO A 56 -8.31 -20.19 6.47
N LYS A 57 -8.63 -19.92 7.74
CA LYS A 57 -10.02 -19.70 8.19
C LYS A 57 -10.54 -18.29 7.86
N GLU A 58 -9.65 -17.37 7.49
CA GLU A 58 -9.95 -15.99 7.12
C GLU A 58 -9.75 -15.75 5.60
N ASP A 59 -9.29 -16.78 4.87
CA ASP A 59 -9.12 -16.76 3.41
C ASP A 59 -10.37 -17.30 2.70
N PHE A 60 -11.05 -16.43 1.97
CA PHE A 60 -12.25 -16.75 1.20
C PHE A 60 -11.98 -16.76 -0.32
N SER A 61 -10.72 -16.81 -0.73
CA SER A 61 -10.32 -16.91 -2.14
C SER A 61 -10.71 -18.27 -2.73
N PRO A 62 -11.21 -18.35 -3.98
CA PRO A 62 -11.58 -19.63 -4.57
C PRO A 62 -10.39 -20.60 -4.64
N SER A 63 -10.66 -21.86 -4.32
CA SER A 63 -9.73 -22.92 -4.64
C SER A 63 -9.71 -23.08 -6.15
N LEU A 64 -8.53 -23.14 -6.78
CA LEU A 64 -8.47 -23.47 -8.20
C LEU A 64 -8.35 -25.00 -8.32
N SER A 65 -8.59 -25.60 -9.48
CA SER A 65 -8.12 -26.97 -9.83
C SER A 65 -8.08 -27.14 -11.34
N PRO A 66 -7.10 -27.88 -11.88
CA PRO A 66 -7.10 -28.19 -13.32
C PRO A 66 -8.26 -29.12 -13.67
N ASP A 67 -8.93 -28.87 -14.80
CA ASP A 67 -10.01 -29.72 -15.31
C ASP A 67 -9.58 -30.47 -16.57
N TYR A 68 -9.13 -31.72 -16.40
CA TYR A 68 -8.71 -32.58 -17.51
C TYR A 68 -9.86 -33.35 -18.19
N MET A 69 -11.11 -33.12 -17.78
CA MET A 69 -12.28 -33.86 -18.28
C MET A 69 -13.07 -33.06 -19.32
N THR A 70 -13.09 -31.73 -19.21
CA THR A 70 -13.90 -30.87 -20.07
C THR A 70 -13.05 -30.22 -21.17
N TYR A 71 -13.35 -30.52 -22.44
CA TYR A 71 -12.74 -29.84 -23.58
C TYR A 71 -13.38 -28.45 -23.77
N ARG A 72 -12.59 -27.37 -23.60
CA ARG A 72 -13.06 -25.98 -23.58
C ARG A 72 -11.97 -24.99 -23.99
N ASN A 73 -12.31 -23.70 -24.06
CA ASN A 73 -11.29 -22.64 -24.03
C ASN A 73 -10.63 -22.63 -22.64
N ILE A 74 -9.40 -23.14 -22.55
CA ILE A 74 -8.60 -23.18 -21.32
C ILE A 74 -7.82 -21.88 -21.07
N ALA A 75 -7.77 -20.97 -22.06
CA ALA A 75 -7.25 -19.61 -21.89
C ALA A 75 -8.29 -18.62 -21.32
N LEU A 76 -9.59 -18.98 -21.35
CA LEU A 76 -10.65 -18.13 -20.83
C LEU A 76 -10.39 -17.73 -19.37
N ARG A 77 -10.35 -16.42 -19.16
CA ARG A 77 -10.08 -15.72 -17.88
C ARG A 77 -8.82 -16.25 -17.23
N ARG A 78 -7.74 -16.31 -18.00
CA ARG A 78 -6.39 -16.60 -17.52
C ARG A 78 -5.51 -15.36 -17.66
N ALA A 79 -4.54 -15.22 -16.77
CA ALA A 79 -3.56 -14.15 -16.84
C ALA A 79 -2.84 -14.13 -18.20
N ALA A 80 -2.76 -12.93 -18.78
CA ALA A 80 -2.10 -12.69 -20.06
C ALA A 80 -1.08 -11.56 -19.93
N PHE A 81 0.00 -11.68 -20.68
CA PHE A 81 1.17 -10.80 -20.67
C PHE A 81 1.51 -10.44 -22.10
N ALA A 82 2.07 -9.26 -22.32
CA ALA A 82 2.49 -8.82 -23.64
C ALA A 82 3.82 -8.07 -23.60
N SER A 83 4.53 -8.05 -24.73
CA SER A 83 5.76 -7.28 -24.92
C SER A 83 5.56 -5.79 -24.69
N SER A 84 4.38 -5.27 -25.04
CA SER A 84 4.06 -3.86 -24.93
C SER A 84 2.54 -3.63 -24.91
N GLY A 85 2.13 -2.40 -24.58
CA GLY A 85 0.75 -1.95 -24.68
C GLY A 85 0.71 -0.45 -25.00
N TYR A 86 -0.06 -0.05 -26.00
CA TYR A 86 -0.12 1.36 -26.42
C TYR A 86 -0.76 2.28 -25.37
N ASP A 87 -1.73 1.74 -24.62
CA ASP A 87 -2.63 2.48 -23.74
C ASP A 87 -2.98 1.62 -22.50
N TYR A 88 -3.28 2.25 -21.35
CA TYR A 88 -3.66 1.56 -20.11
C TYR A 88 -5.04 0.87 -20.18
N ASN A 89 -5.82 1.17 -21.23
CA ASN A 89 -7.13 0.58 -21.47
C ASN A 89 -7.07 -0.64 -22.39
N LEU A 90 -5.98 -0.82 -23.15
CA LEU A 90 -5.85 -1.79 -24.25
C LEU A 90 -4.78 -2.86 -23.92
N THR A 91 -4.97 -3.55 -22.81
CA THR A 91 -3.94 -4.41 -22.20
C THR A 91 -4.14 -5.90 -22.52
N ALA A 92 -3.10 -6.70 -22.26
CA ALA A 92 -3.07 -8.13 -22.59
C ALA A 92 -4.22 -8.92 -21.93
N GLN A 93 -4.62 -8.55 -20.71
CA GLN A 93 -5.72 -9.17 -19.96
C GLN A 93 -7.05 -9.25 -20.72
N LEU A 94 -7.29 -8.31 -21.65
CA LEU A 94 -8.52 -8.29 -22.44
C LEU A 94 -8.60 -9.44 -23.44
N ALA A 95 -7.46 -9.93 -23.94
CA ALA A 95 -7.43 -11.00 -24.93
C ALA A 95 -7.90 -12.37 -24.38
N THR A 96 -8.17 -12.48 -23.08
CA THR A 96 -8.65 -13.72 -22.45
C THR A 96 -9.94 -13.52 -21.66
N ASP A 97 -10.56 -12.34 -21.68
CA ASP A 97 -11.73 -12.08 -20.83
C ASP A 97 -13.02 -12.74 -21.36
N GLY A 98 -12.99 -13.23 -22.61
CA GLY A 98 -14.09 -13.88 -23.30
C GLY A 98 -15.06 -12.91 -23.96
N ILE A 99 -14.71 -11.61 -24.05
CA ILE A 99 -15.50 -10.58 -24.72
C ILE A 99 -14.87 -10.31 -26.09
N VAL A 100 -15.55 -10.73 -27.15
CA VAL A 100 -15.08 -10.52 -28.52
C VAL A 100 -15.67 -9.23 -29.09
N THR A 101 -14.83 -8.39 -29.69
CA THR A 101 -15.22 -7.17 -30.39
C THR A 101 -14.47 -7.01 -31.71
N ASP A 102 -15.16 -6.48 -32.73
CA ASP A 102 -14.61 -6.06 -34.02
C ASP A 102 -14.58 -4.53 -34.18
N LYS A 103 -14.99 -3.81 -33.12
CA LYS A 103 -15.07 -2.35 -33.13
C LYS A 103 -13.67 -1.73 -33.13
N GLN A 104 -13.51 -0.67 -33.92
CA GLN A 104 -12.31 0.16 -33.87
C GLN A 104 -12.15 0.79 -32.48
N LEU A 105 -10.93 0.72 -31.95
CA LEU A 105 -10.63 1.07 -30.57
C LEU A 105 -10.50 2.58 -30.37
N GLN A 106 -11.11 3.10 -29.30
CA GLN A 106 -10.90 4.47 -28.87
C GLN A 106 -9.61 4.58 -28.03
N TYR A 107 -8.74 5.51 -28.40
CA TYR A 107 -7.55 5.85 -27.62
C TYR A 107 -7.14 7.31 -27.84
N LEU A 108 -6.37 7.85 -26.90
CA LEU A 108 -5.91 9.23 -26.94
C LEU A 108 -4.41 9.28 -27.24
N ASN A 109 -4.01 10.24 -28.06
CA ASN A 109 -2.61 10.64 -28.19
C ASN A 109 -2.45 12.14 -27.94
N LEU A 110 -1.38 12.50 -27.25
CA LEU A 110 -0.90 13.88 -27.10
C LEU A 110 0.42 13.99 -27.87
N SER A 111 0.54 14.98 -28.76
CA SER A 111 1.75 15.21 -29.54
C SER A 111 2.17 16.67 -29.55
N THR A 112 3.47 16.90 -29.70
CA THR A 112 4.13 18.21 -29.85
C THR A 112 4.86 18.27 -31.19
N PRO A 113 5.52 19.39 -31.57
CA PRO A 113 6.38 19.43 -32.75
C PRO A 113 7.46 18.32 -32.77
N GLU A 114 7.89 17.86 -31.60
CA GLU A 114 8.90 16.82 -31.42
C GLU A 114 8.36 15.39 -31.57
N GLY A 115 7.03 15.20 -31.58
CA GLY A 115 6.37 13.91 -31.76
C GLY A 115 5.40 13.53 -30.63
N ASP A 116 5.13 12.23 -30.49
CA ASP A 116 4.22 11.70 -29.48
C ASP A 116 4.81 11.83 -28.08
N VAL A 117 3.99 12.29 -27.15
CA VAL A 117 4.33 12.36 -25.73
C VAL A 117 4.28 10.94 -25.11
N PRO A 118 5.16 10.61 -24.13
CA PRO A 118 5.15 9.32 -23.46
C PRO A 118 3.77 8.97 -22.88
N ARG A 119 3.39 7.68 -22.93
CA ARG A 119 2.08 7.17 -22.51
C ARG A 119 1.58 7.76 -21.19
N ARG A 120 2.45 7.79 -20.17
CA ARG A 120 2.12 8.28 -18.82
C ARG A 120 1.74 9.76 -18.73
N GLU A 121 2.14 10.57 -19.71
CA GLU A 121 1.96 12.02 -19.67
C GLU A 121 0.84 12.52 -20.60
N ARG A 122 0.23 11.62 -21.38
CA ARG A 122 -0.79 11.99 -22.39
C ARG A 122 -2.07 12.54 -21.79
N GLU A 123 -2.37 12.16 -20.56
CA GLU A 123 -3.60 12.54 -19.85
C GLU A 123 -3.37 13.64 -18.80
N TRP A 124 -2.12 14.07 -18.55
CA TRP A 124 -1.78 14.97 -17.44
C TRP A 124 -2.52 16.32 -17.46
N MET A 125 -2.81 16.90 -18.63
CA MET A 125 -3.56 18.15 -18.72
C MET A 125 -5.10 17.96 -18.66
N ILE A 126 -5.59 16.73 -18.70
CA ILE A 126 -7.03 16.39 -18.76
C ILE A 126 -7.43 15.43 -17.63
N ASP A 127 -6.58 15.30 -16.60
CA ASP A 127 -6.82 14.44 -15.44
C ASP A 127 -7.56 15.14 -14.30
N GLU A 128 -7.94 16.41 -14.53
CA GLU A 128 -8.66 17.29 -13.58
C GLU A 128 -7.88 17.50 -12.26
N GLY A 129 -6.57 17.27 -12.30
CA GLY A 129 -5.63 17.48 -11.22
C GLY A 129 -4.91 18.83 -11.32
N PRO A 130 -4.63 19.52 -10.19
CA PRO A 130 -3.98 20.84 -10.23
C PRO A 130 -2.45 20.81 -10.46
N TYR A 131 -1.82 19.63 -10.56
CA TYR A 131 -0.35 19.51 -10.51
C TYR A 131 0.29 18.75 -11.67
N SER A 132 -0.38 17.72 -12.20
CA SER A 132 0.07 17.05 -13.41
C SER A 132 0.21 18.08 -14.52
N ARG A 133 1.33 18.07 -15.24
CA ARG A 133 1.66 19.16 -16.17
C ARG A 133 2.54 18.73 -17.33
N ASN A 134 2.24 19.26 -18.50
CA ASN A 134 3.11 19.15 -19.67
C ASN A 134 3.78 20.50 -19.95
N THR A 135 5.03 20.46 -20.41
CA THR A 135 5.83 21.62 -20.76
C THR A 135 6.09 21.63 -22.27
N PHE A 136 5.78 22.75 -22.92
CA PHE A 136 5.97 22.98 -24.35
C PHE A 136 6.99 24.10 -24.56
N MET A 137 8.10 23.80 -25.22
CA MET A 137 9.24 24.71 -25.35
C MET A 137 9.09 25.63 -26.56
N GLY A 138 9.60 26.86 -26.44
CA GLY A 138 9.74 27.81 -27.55
C GLY A 138 8.69 28.92 -27.63
N ASP A 139 8.94 29.87 -28.53
CA ASP A 139 8.11 31.04 -28.80
C ASP A 139 7.05 30.83 -29.88
N ASP A 140 7.17 29.75 -30.66
CA ASP A 140 6.19 29.25 -31.63
C ASP A 140 6.14 27.72 -31.53
N THR A 141 5.15 27.20 -30.82
CA THR A 141 5.00 25.77 -30.54
C THR A 141 3.52 25.36 -30.52
N TYR A 142 3.24 24.08 -30.37
CA TYR A 142 1.87 23.60 -30.20
C TYR A 142 1.79 22.32 -29.37
N PHE A 143 0.60 22.03 -28.88
CA PHE A 143 0.23 20.68 -28.47
C PHE A 143 -1.04 20.24 -29.20
N GLN A 144 -1.17 18.93 -29.43
CA GLN A 144 -2.30 18.36 -30.15
C GLN A 144 -2.84 17.13 -29.44
N PHE A 145 -4.13 17.16 -29.13
CA PHE A 145 -4.90 15.98 -28.77
C PHE A 145 -5.48 15.34 -30.02
N SER A 146 -5.23 14.04 -30.18
CA SER A 146 -5.78 13.21 -31.26
C SER A 146 -6.64 12.12 -30.65
N LEU A 147 -7.95 12.17 -30.93
CA LEU A 147 -8.98 11.27 -30.46
C LEU A 147 -9.20 10.18 -31.52
N ALA A 148 -8.51 9.05 -31.41
CA ALA A 148 -8.61 8.00 -32.41
C ALA A 148 -9.97 7.29 -32.30
N ASN A 149 -10.76 7.26 -33.39
CA ASN A 149 -12.06 6.59 -33.47
C ASN A 149 -13.16 7.15 -32.53
N TYR A 150 -13.02 8.40 -32.06
CA TYR A 150 -14.09 9.16 -31.43
C TYR A 150 -13.89 10.65 -31.66
N SER A 151 -14.92 11.43 -31.37
CA SER A 151 -14.86 12.89 -31.38
C SER A 151 -15.58 13.44 -30.15
N ALA A 152 -15.17 14.64 -29.75
CA ALA A 152 -15.77 15.36 -28.64
C ALA A 152 -16.47 16.60 -29.19
N LYS A 153 -17.66 16.93 -28.68
CA LYS A 153 -18.32 18.19 -29.01
C LYS A 153 -17.82 19.25 -28.02
N VAL A 154 -17.31 20.37 -28.51
CA VAL A 154 -16.66 21.40 -27.67
C VAL A 154 -17.05 22.78 -28.17
N GLY A 155 -17.47 23.66 -27.26
CA GLY A 155 -17.68 25.10 -27.51
C GLY A 155 -16.67 26.02 -26.83
N LYS A 156 -15.90 25.52 -25.86
CA LYS A 156 -14.94 26.30 -25.08
C LYS A 156 -13.76 25.45 -24.63
N LEU A 157 -12.57 26.06 -24.57
CA LEU A 157 -11.35 25.47 -23.98
C LEU A 157 -10.82 26.41 -22.89
N SER A 158 -10.60 25.88 -21.69
CA SER A 158 -9.94 26.56 -20.58
C SER A 158 -8.53 26.02 -20.40
N LEU A 159 -7.55 26.92 -20.27
CA LEU A 159 -6.14 26.59 -20.11
C LEU A 159 -5.61 27.21 -18.81
N VAL A 160 -5.12 26.37 -17.91
CA VAL A 160 -4.49 26.80 -16.65
C VAL A 160 -3.04 26.36 -16.64
N GLY A 161 -2.14 27.27 -16.27
CA GLY A 161 -0.71 27.00 -16.32
C GLY A 161 0.17 28.19 -16.02
N THR A 162 1.42 28.12 -16.48
CA THR A 162 2.40 29.21 -16.40
C THR A 162 3.18 29.37 -17.70
N LEU A 163 3.55 30.61 -18.00
CA LEU A 163 4.43 30.98 -19.10
C LEU A 163 5.75 31.50 -18.54
N VAL A 164 6.86 30.87 -18.90
CA VAL A 164 8.22 31.35 -18.60
C VAL A 164 8.74 32.11 -19.82
N TYR A 165 9.29 33.31 -19.63
CA TYR A 165 9.67 34.18 -20.74
C TYR A 165 10.85 35.13 -20.43
N ASP A 166 11.53 35.56 -21.50
CA ASP A 166 12.51 36.64 -21.49
C ASP A 166 11.82 38.00 -21.60
N ASP A 167 11.90 38.82 -20.55
CA ASP A 167 11.32 40.15 -20.50
C ASP A 167 11.98 41.16 -21.46
N LYS A 168 13.18 40.86 -21.98
CA LYS A 168 13.87 41.69 -22.98
C LYS A 168 13.46 41.33 -24.41
N ALA A 169 13.06 40.08 -24.63
CA ALA A 169 12.65 39.58 -25.94
C ALA A 169 11.12 39.57 -26.14
N ALA A 170 10.34 39.67 -25.06
CA ALA A 170 8.89 39.74 -25.11
C ALA A 170 8.36 41.07 -25.66
N ARG A 171 8.32 41.15 -26.99
CA ARG A 171 7.73 42.21 -27.80
C ARG A 171 6.75 41.59 -28.80
N ASP A 172 5.87 42.38 -29.39
CA ASP A 172 5.00 41.96 -30.50
C ASP A 172 3.77 41.08 -30.14
N GLY A 173 3.35 41.06 -28.87
CA GLY A 173 2.08 40.45 -28.44
C GLY A 173 2.09 38.93 -28.35
N TYR A 174 0.90 38.31 -28.25
CA TYR A 174 0.72 36.86 -28.21
C TYR A 174 -0.45 36.38 -29.06
N GLU A 175 -0.41 35.11 -29.44
CA GLU A 175 -1.53 34.35 -30.00
C GLU A 175 -1.61 32.96 -29.37
N ILE A 176 -2.78 32.58 -28.88
CA ILE A 176 -3.14 31.22 -28.49
C ILE A 176 -4.35 30.82 -29.32
N VAL A 177 -4.19 29.86 -30.23
CA VAL A 177 -5.23 29.51 -31.20
C VAL A 177 -5.58 28.04 -31.06
N CYS A 178 -6.85 27.73 -30.87
CA CYS A 178 -7.36 26.37 -30.94
C CYS A 178 -7.83 26.07 -32.38
N LEU A 179 -7.17 25.11 -33.00
CA LEU A 179 -7.46 24.58 -34.32
C LEU A 179 -8.10 23.20 -34.19
N THR A 180 -9.05 22.92 -35.07
CA THR A 180 -9.69 21.61 -35.19
C THR A 180 -9.51 21.04 -36.59
N SER A 181 -9.51 19.72 -36.71
CA SER A 181 -9.38 19.03 -38.00
C SER A 181 -10.23 17.77 -38.00
N ALA A 182 -10.79 17.40 -39.15
CA ALA A 182 -11.48 16.12 -39.32
C ALA A 182 -10.51 14.97 -39.69
N ASP A 183 -9.35 15.28 -40.28
CA ASP A 183 -8.42 14.31 -40.88
C ASP A 183 -6.96 14.45 -40.39
N GLY A 184 -6.70 15.42 -39.52
CA GLY A 184 -5.37 15.76 -38.98
C GLY A 184 -4.48 16.53 -39.96
N LYS A 185 -4.96 16.85 -41.16
CA LYS A 185 -4.20 17.52 -42.23
C LYS A 185 -4.73 18.90 -42.52
N GLU A 186 -6.05 19.04 -42.66
CA GLU A 186 -6.71 20.33 -42.91
C GLU A 186 -7.21 20.92 -41.59
N TRP A 187 -6.69 22.10 -41.22
CA TRP A 187 -6.96 22.73 -39.93
C TRP A 187 -7.84 23.96 -40.07
N THR A 188 -8.87 24.05 -39.23
CA THR A 188 -9.77 25.19 -39.14
C THR A 188 -9.67 25.82 -37.75
N GLU A 189 -9.63 27.15 -37.68
CA GLU A 189 -9.66 27.86 -36.41
C GLU A 189 -11.03 27.76 -35.73
N ALA A 190 -11.08 27.07 -34.58
CA ALA A 190 -12.25 26.99 -33.73
C ALA A 190 -12.39 28.25 -32.86
N GLY A 191 -11.29 28.75 -32.29
CA GLY A 191 -11.26 29.98 -31.51
C GLY A 191 -9.83 30.47 -31.25
N ARG A 192 -9.68 31.71 -30.78
CA ARG A 192 -8.37 32.31 -30.46
C ARG A 192 -8.42 33.28 -29.29
N LEU A 193 -7.26 33.48 -28.68
CA LEU A 193 -6.91 34.60 -27.83
C LEU A 193 -5.68 35.29 -28.41
N SER A 194 -5.72 36.60 -28.56
CA SER A 194 -4.58 37.37 -29.07
C SER A 194 -4.61 38.79 -28.55
N GLY A 195 -3.45 39.39 -28.35
CA GLY A 195 -3.35 40.79 -27.94
C GLY A 195 -1.96 41.36 -28.10
N ASN A 196 -1.87 42.69 -28.10
CA ASN A 196 -0.59 43.41 -28.19
C ASN A 196 0.20 43.42 -26.86
N ASN A 197 -0.43 42.99 -25.76
CA ASN A 197 0.18 42.81 -24.44
C ASN A 197 0.64 41.35 -24.26
N LEU A 198 1.07 40.97 -23.06
CA LEU A 198 1.43 39.58 -22.72
C LEU A 198 0.21 38.84 -22.11
N PRO A 199 0.08 37.51 -22.28
CA PRO A 199 -1.04 36.71 -21.75
C PRO A 199 -0.92 36.48 -20.25
N GLY A 200 -2.02 36.20 -19.56
CA GLY A 200 -2.02 35.91 -18.12
C GLY A 200 -1.54 37.07 -17.25
N GLU A 201 -1.20 36.74 -16.00
CA GLU A 201 -0.81 37.70 -14.96
C GLU A 201 0.66 37.51 -14.56
N ALA A 202 1.43 38.59 -14.47
CA ALA A 202 2.82 38.50 -14.00
C ALA A 202 2.85 38.04 -12.53
N VAL A 203 3.75 37.11 -12.21
CA VAL A 203 4.03 36.71 -10.83
C VAL A 203 5.38 37.27 -10.38
N SER A 204 5.55 37.41 -9.07
CA SER A 204 6.74 38.07 -8.48
C SER A 204 7.98 37.19 -8.46
N TYR A 205 7.83 35.87 -8.51
CA TYR A 205 8.96 34.94 -8.54
C TYR A 205 9.47 34.74 -9.97
N ARG A 206 10.75 34.41 -10.08
CA ARG A 206 11.44 34.06 -11.33
C ARG A 206 11.85 32.60 -11.28
N VAL A 207 12.03 31.99 -12.45
CA VAL A 207 12.47 30.59 -12.56
C VAL A 207 13.85 30.55 -13.20
N PRO A 208 14.84 29.88 -12.59
CA PRO A 208 16.14 29.68 -13.21
C PRO A 208 16.00 28.71 -14.39
N VAL A 209 16.48 29.11 -15.56
CA VAL A 209 16.56 28.26 -16.75
C VAL A 209 18.00 28.22 -17.26
N THR A 210 18.39 27.12 -17.89
CA THR A 210 19.70 27.02 -18.55
C THR A 210 19.73 27.96 -19.75
N ASP A 211 20.74 28.83 -19.82
CA ASP A 211 20.94 29.72 -20.96
C ASP A 211 21.08 28.86 -22.23
N PRO A 212 20.15 28.97 -23.19
CA PRO A 212 20.17 28.16 -24.40
C PRO A 212 21.43 28.40 -25.25
N ASN A 213 22.13 29.53 -25.07
CA ASN A 213 23.37 29.86 -25.78
C ASN A 213 24.64 29.44 -25.02
N LYS A 214 24.54 29.21 -23.71
CA LYS A 214 25.63 28.83 -22.83
C LYS A 214 25.13 27.70 -21.96
N GLN A 215 25.22 26.47 -22.47
CA GLN A 215 24.65 25.23 -21.92
C GLN A 215 24.99 24.90 -20.44
N THR A 216 25.67 25.79 -19.71
CA THR A 216 26.08 25.67 -18.31
C THR A 216 25.74 26.88 -17.43
N GLU A 217 25.31 28.03 -17.98
CA GLU A 217 24.96 29.24 -17.20
C GLU A 217 23.45 29.26 -16.94
N GLN A 218 22.99 29.52 -15.71
CA GLN A 218 21.57 29.68 -15.40
C GLN A 218 21.18 31.16 -15.44
N ILE A 219 20.05 31.47 -16.05
CA ILE A 219 19.44 32.80 -16.08
C ILE A 219 18.05 32.77 -15.45
N ASP A 220 17.72 33.77 -14.63
CA ASP A 220 16.40 33.88 -14.01
C ASP A 220 15.40 34.51 -14.98
N MET A 221 14.38 33.75 -15.38
CA MET A 221 13.34 34.21 -16.30
C MET A 221 12.05 34.63 -15.58
N SER A 222 11.34 35.58 -16.19
CA SER A 222 10.04 36.06 -15.71
C SER A 222 8.97 35.00 -15.92
N VAL A 223 7.97 34.96 -15.04
CA VAL A 223 6.85 34.02 -15.12
C VAL A 223 5.52 34.77 -15.16
N ARG A 224 4.56 34.25 -15.93
CA ARG A 224 3.16 34.66 -15.88
C ARG A 224 2.26 33.47 -15.58
N LYS A 225 1.24 33.64 -14.74
CA LYS A 225 0.19 32.65 -14.52
C LYS A 225 -0.85 32.77 -15.63
N LEU A 226 -1.13 31.68 -16.32
CA LEU A 226 -2.16 31.56 -17.35
C LEU A 226 -3.44 31.01 -16.72
N ASN A 227 -4.55 31.68 -16.98
CA ASN A 227 -5.90 31.20 -16.70
C ASN A 227 -6.80 31.73 -17.82
N GLU A 228 -6.65 31.11 -18.98
CA GLU A 228 -7.14 31.63 -20.24
C GLU A 228 -8.31 30.81 -20.74
N THR A 229 -9.31 31.46 -21.34
CA THR A 229 -10.48 30.79 -21.92
C THR A 229 -10.63 31.15 -23.38
N ILE A 230 -10.53 30.15 -24.26
CA ILE A 230 -10.81 30.28 -25.68
C ILE A 230 -12.27 29.88 -25.92
N THR A 231 -13.11 30.85 -26.28
CA THR A 231 -14.49 30.57 -26.73
C THR A 231 -14.48 30.27 -28.22
N PHE A 232 -15.09 29.17 -28.64
CA PHE A 232 -15.15 28.80 -30.05
C PHE A 232 -16.24 29.59 -30.77
N LYS A 233 -16.08 29.81 -32.07
CA LYS A 233 -17.04 30.53 -32.91
C LYS A 233 -18.41 29.82 -32.94
N GLN A 234 -18.40 28.51 -32.81
CA GLN A 234 -19.54 27.61 -32.63
C GLN A 234 -19.04 26.33 -31.97
N GLU A 235 -19.94 25.49 -31.45
CA GLU A 235 -19.55 24.15 -31.00
C GLU A 235 -19.02 23.32 -32.17
N VAL A 236 -17.85 22.71 -31.99
CA VAL A 236 -17.19 21.87 -32.99
C VAL A 236 -17.08 20.46 -32.45
N ASN A 237 -17.51 19.48 -33.24
CA ASN A 237 -17.28 18.07 -32.97
C ASN A 237 -16.08 17.58 -33.79
N SER A 238 -14.93 17.37 -33.15
CA SER A 238 -13.66 17.08 -33.85
C SER A 238 -12.91 15.91 -33.23
N PRO A 239 -12.23 15.07 -34.04
CA PRO A 239 -11.26 14.09 -33.53
C PRO A 239 -9.87 14.70 -33.29
N TYR A 240 -9.58 15.91 -33.78
CA TYR A 240 -8.29 16.56 -33.59
C TYR A 240 -8.46 17.97 -33.00
N TYR A 241 -7.72 18.27 -31.94
CA TYR A 241 -7.62 19.59 -31.31
C TYR A 241 -6.15 19.97 -31.17
N ARG A 242 -5.72 21.02 -31.87
CA ARG A 242 -4.36 21.57 -31.79
C ARG A 242 -4.40 22.96 -31.20
N VAL A 243 -3.62 23.22 -30.17
CA VAL A 243 -3.46 24.55 -29.58
C VAL A 243 -2.09 25.08 -29.97
N THR A 244 -2.06 26.10 -30.82
CA THR A 244 -0.81 26.79 -31.19
C THR A 244 -0.55 27.90 -30.19
N LEU A 245 0.70 28.04 -29.77
CA LEU A 245 1.17 28.92 -28.71
C LEU A 245 2.26 29.81 -29.29
N LYS A 246 1.99 31.10 -29.39
CA LYS A 246 2.91 32.06 -30.00
C LYS A 246 3.08 33.29 -29.13
N MET A 247 4.32 33.57 -28.74
CA MET A 247 4.70 34.84 -28.09
C MET A 247 6.21 34.99 -28.20
N ALA A 248 6.70 36.03 -28.86
CA ALA A 248 8.14 36.26 -28.93
C ALA A 248 8.73 36.35 -27.53
N GLY A 249 9.91 35.75 -27.32
CA GLY A 249 10.55 35.69 -26.02
C GLY A 249 9.94 34.68 -25.03
N ALA A 250 8.89 33.93 -25.38
CA ALA A 250 8.49 32.78 -24.59
C ALA A 250 9.58 31.69 -24.62
N HIS A 251 9.92 31.19 -23.44
CA HIS A 251 10.85 30.08 -23.28
C HIS A 251 10.11 28.76 -23.18
N SER A 252 9.06 28.71 -22.35
CA SER A 252 8.27 27.51 -22.15
C SER A 252 6.86 27.82 -21.65
N TRP A 253 5.89 27.08 -22.19
CA TRP A 253 4.49 27.06 -21.76
C TRP A 253 4.25 25.80 -20.95
N VAL A 254 3.79 25.94 -19.71
CA VAL A 254 3.53 24.81 -18.81
C VAL A 254 2.04 24.82 -18.52
N PHE A 255 1.32 23.77 -18.89
CA PHE A 255 -0.11 23.68 -18.60
C PHE A 255 -0.36 22.55 -17.62
N THR A 256 -1.14 22.85 -16.58
CA THR A 256 -1.70 21.88 -15.64
C THR A 256 -3.10 21.44 -16.06
N GLU A 257 -3.83 22.30 -16.78
CA GLU A 257 -5.19 21.99 -17.23
C GLU A 257 -5.43 22.44 -18.67
N ALA A 258 -6.10 21.59 -19.43
CA ALA A 258 -6.68 21.85 -20.74
C ALA A 258 -8.13 21.33 -20.76
N ASN A 259 -9.01 22.04 -20.05
CA ASN A 259 -10.39 21.63 -19.82
C ASN A 259 -11.29 22.05 -20.99
N PHE A 260 -11.89 21.07 -21.66
CA PHE A 260 -12.82 21.26 -22.78
C PHE A 260 -14.25 21.32 -22.26
N TYR A 261 -15.05 22.24 -22.76
CA TYR A 261 -16.44 22.45 -22.33
C TYR A 261 -17.39 22.50 -23.53
N ASP A 262 -18.59 21.98 -23.33
CA ASP A 262 -19.76 22.18 -24.20
C ASP A 262 -20.86 22.95 -23.45
N ALA A 263 -22.08 22.98 -24.00
CA ALA A 263 -23.23 23.60 -23.35
C ALA A 263 -23.68 22.91 -22.03
N GLU A 264 -23.31 21.65 -21.81
CA GLU A 264 -23.72 20.83 -20.66
C GLU A 264 -22.67 20.84 -19.53
N GLY A 265 -21.39 21.03 -19.86
CA GLY A 265 -20.33 21.17 -18.85
C GLY A 265 -18.95 20.77 -19.36
N LEU A 266 -18.13 20.26 -18.43
CA LEU A 266 -16.81 19.69 -18.75
C LEU A 266 -16.99 18.43 -19.60
N VAL A 267 -16.23 18.35 -20.68
CA VAL A 267 -16.25 17.23 -21.62
C VAL A 267 -15.14 16.26 -21.23
N GLU A 268 -15.52 15.03 -20.89
CA GLU A 268 -14.55 13.97 -20.61
C GLU A 268 -13.80 13.60 -21.89
N MET A 269 -12.47 13.79 -21.89
CA MET A 269 -11.59 13.49 -23.01
C MET A 269 -10.85 12.16 -22.84
N LYS A 270 -10.82 11.61 -21.62
CA LYS A 270 -10.03 10.41 -21.30
C LYS A 270 -10.61 9.16 -21.97
N PRO A 271 -9.76 8.27 -22.52
CA PRO A 271 -10.19 7.03 -23.17
C PRO A 271 -10.80 6.02 -22.20
N SER A 272 -10.50 6.10 -20.89
CA SER A 272 -11.01 5.18 -19.86
C SER A 272 -12.54 5.11 -19.80
N LYS A 273 -13.27 6.15 -20.26
CA LYS A 273 -14.73 6.13 -20.36
C LYS A 273 -15.26 5.11 -21.37
N PHE A 274 -14.46 4.74 -22.36
CA PHE A 274 -14.81 3.76 -23.38
C PHE A 274 -14.27 2.39 -22.99
N PHE A 275 -15.08 1.36 -23.16
CA PHE A 275 -14.65 -0.02 -22.98
C PHE A 275 -14.81 -0.78 -24.29
N ASN A 276 -13.69 -1.31 -24.79
CA ASN A 276 -13.65 -2.32 -25.84
C ASN A 276 -12.64 -3.39 -25.44
N SER A 277 -13.03 -4.66 -25.46
CA SER A 277 -12.15 -5.75 -25.06
C SER A 277 -11.18 -6.13 -26.18
N ALA A 278 -10.02 -5.48 -26.21
CA ALA A 278 -8.91 -5.85 -27.08
C ALA A 278 -7.57 -5.35 -26.54
N TRP A 279 -6.51 -6.13 -26.78
CA TRP A 279 -5.13 -5.70 -26.61
C TRP A 279 -4.62 -4.97 -27.86
N MET A 280 -3.82 -3.93 -27.67
CA MET A 280 -3.14 -3.20 -28.75
C MET A 280 -1.64 -3.02 -28.45
N SER A 281 -0.79 -3.48 -29.36
CA SER A 281 0.66 -3.34 -29.22
C SER A 281 1.10 -1.88 -29.27
N ALA A 282 2.23 -1.54 -28.63
CA ALA A 282 2.77 -0.19 -28.70
C ALA A 282 3.35 0.14 -30.08
N SER A 283 3.88 -0.86 -30.79
CA SER A 283 4.48 -0.72 -32.13
C SER A 283 3.93 -1.74 -33.15
N ALA A 284 4.29 -1.57 -34.41
CA ALA A 284 4.05 -2.53 -35.49
C ALA A 284 5.22 -3.52 -35.70
N GLY A 285 6.22 -3.49 -34.81
CA GLY A 285 7.43 -4.31 -34.90
C GLY A 285 7.20 -5.78 -34.55
N GLU A 286 8.24 -6.46 -34.08
CA GLU A 286 8.06 -7.77 -33.48
C GLU A 286 7.47 -7.61 -32.08
N GLU A 287 6.33 -8.25 -31.83
CA GLU A 287 5.57 -8.16 -30.59
C GLU A 287 5.13 -9.56 -30.17
N TRP A 288 4.82 -9.77 -28.90
CA TRP A 288 4.26 -11.02 -28.42
C TRP A 288 3.18 -10.80 -27.38
N LEU A 289 2.24 -11.75 -27.33
CA LEU A 289 1.27 -11.90 -26.25
C LEU A 289 1.26 -13.37 -25.83
N TYR A 290 1.35 -13.65 -24.53
CA TYR A 290 1.21 -15.01 -24.03
C TYR A 290 0.21 -15.11 -22.89
N VAL A 291 -0.37 -16.30 -22.74
CA VAL A 291 -1.32 -16.65 -21.69
C VAL A 291 -0.68 -17.67 -20.76
N ASP A 292 -0.75 -17.44 -19.44
CA ASP A 292 -0.48 -18.45 -18.43
C ASP A 292 -1.76 -19.24 -18.13
N LEU A 293 -1.83 -20.49 -18.60
CA LEU A 293 -3.00 -21.35 -18.39
C LEU A 293 -3.21 -21.74 -16.91
N GLY A 294 -2.26 -21.39 -16.03
CA GLY A 294 -2.24 -21.67 -14.59
C GLY A 294 -1.89 -23.11 -14.24
N SER A 295 -1.89 -24.01 -15.22
CA SER A 295 -1.51 -25.40 -15.07
C SER A 295 -1.00 -25.96 -16.39
N ARG A 296 -0.17 -27.00 -16.33
CA ARG A 296 0.24 -27.73 -17.53
C ARG A 296 -0.98 -28.41 -18.14
N SER A 297 -1.33 -28.00 -19.35
CA SER A 297 -2.58 -28.36 -20.03
C SER A 297 -2.30 -29.02 -21.38
N GLU A 298 -3.29 -29.72 -21.93
CA GLU A 298 -3.21 -30.35 -23.25
C GLU A 298 -4.19 -29.68 -24.21
N PHE A 299 -3.73 -29.24 -25.37
CA PHE A 299 -4.54 -28.52 -26.35
C PHE A 299 -4.11 -28.85 -27.79
N ASP A 300 -5.04 -28.69 -28.73
CA ASP A 300 -4.84 -29.03 -30.15
C ASP A 300 -5.33 -27.95 -31.11
N LYS A 301 -5.89 -26.85 -30.60
CA LYS A 301 -6.36 -25.74 -31.43
C LYS A 301 -6.20 -24.40 -30.73
N VAL A 302 -5.78 -23.39 -31.48
CA VAL A 302 -5.74 -21.99 -31.06
C VAL A 302 -6.63 -21.17 -32.00
N VAL A 303 -7.51 -20.34 -31.46
CA VAL A 303 -8.34 -19.41 -32.23
C VAL A 303 -7.94 -17.98 -31.87
N LEU A 304 -7.60 -17.19 -32.88
CA LEU A 304 -7.22 -15.78 -32.71
C LEU A 304 -8.26 -14.89 -33.39
N ARG A 305 -8.76 -13.90 -32.66
CA ARG A 305 -9.72 -12.92 -33.18
C ARG A 305 -9.08 -11.55 -33.25
N TRP A 306 -8.89 -11.05 -34.45
CA TRP A 306 -8.15 -9.83 -34.74
C TRP A 306 -9.09 -8.66 -35.04
N ILE A 307 -8.59 -7.46 -34.77
CA ILE A 307 -9.10 -6.20 -35.34
C ILE A 307 -8.06 -5.66 -36.32
N ASN A 308 -6.77 -5.77 -36.00
CA ASN A 308 -5.66 -5.60 -36.94
C ASN A 308 -4.68 -6.76 -36.78
N LYS A 309 -4.50 -7.56 -37.83
CA LYS A 309 -3.88 -8.88 -37.73
C LYS A 309 -2.38 -8.89 -37.99
N ALA A 310 -1.71 -9.87 -37.41
CA ALA A 310 -0.42 -10.31 -37.90
C ALA A 310 -0.61 -11.23 -39.12
N VAL A 311 0.13 -10.98 -40.20
CA VAL A 311 0.18 -11.83 -41.40
C VAL A 311 1.39 -12.76 -41.40
N ARG A 312 2.35 -12.52 -40.49
CA ARG A 312 3.48 -13.41 -40.22
C ARG A 312 3.76 -13.48 -38.72
N GLY A 313 4.04 -14.68 -38.24
CA GLY A 313 4.33 -14.92 -36.83
C GLY A 313 4.19 -16.40 -36.49
N LYS A 314 4.16 -16.72 -35.20
CA LYS A 314 4.10 -18.10 -34.69
C LYS A 314 3.19 -18.25 -33.48
N VAL A 315 2.59 -19.43 -33.35
CA VAL A 315 2.09 -19.94 -32.08
C VAL A 315 3.21 -20.75 -31.43
N GLN A 316 3.44 -20.50 -30.14
CA GLN A 316 4.50 -21.11 -29.35
C GLN A 316 3.98 -21.63 -28.01
N VAL A 317 4.66 -22.63 -27.47
CA VAL A 317 4.33 -23.24 -26.17
C VAL A 317 5.55 -23.23 -25.24
N SER A 318 5.30 -23.15 -23.93
CA SER A 318 6.35 -23.26 -22.92
C SER A 318 5.84 -23.90 -21.61
N ASP A 319 6.75 -24.52 -20.87
CA ASP A 319 6.51 -24.95 -19.48
C ASP A 319 6.98 -23.87 -18.45
N ASN A 320 7.81 -22.89 -18.85
CA ASN A 320 8.45 -21.92 -17.92
C ASN A 320 8.45 -20.45 -18.39
N ALA A 321 7.82 -20.13 -19.52
CA ALA A 321 7.78 -18.80 -20.15
C ALA A 321 9.14 -18.20 -20.59
N GLN A 322 10.23 -18.98 -20.51
CA GLN A 322 11.58 -18.58 -20.94
C GLN A 322 12.02 -19.32 -22.20
N GLN A 323 11.77 -20.63 -22.24
CA GLN A 323 12.09 -21.49 -23.38
C GLN A 323 10.81 -21.77 -24.16
N TRP A 324 10.80 -21.45 -25.45
CA TRP A 324 9.60 -21.48 -26.28
C TRP A 324 9.81 -22.39 -27.49
N ASP A 325 8.87 -23.30 -27.71
CA ASP A 325 8.84 -24.18 -28.88
C ASP A 325 7.79 -23.68 -29.88
N ASP A 326 8.16 -23.61 -31.15
CA ASP A 326 7.25 -23.28 -32.25
C ASP A 326 6.31 -24.46 -32.55
N VAL A 327 5.00 -24.21 -32.58
CA VAL A 327 3.99 -25.27 -32.80
C VAL A 327 3.12 -25.04 -34.03
N ALA A 328 3.00 -23.79 -34.50
CA ALA A 328 2.37 -23.45 -35.77
C ALA A 328 2.84 -22.07 -36.25
N ASP A 329 2.81 -21.85 -37.57
CA ASP A 329 2.93 -20.51 -38.14
C ASP A 329 1.56 -19.81 -38.16
N LEU A 330 1.54 -18.48 -38.02
CA LEU A 330 0.30 -17.71 -38.16
C LEU A 330 -0.19 -17.72 -39.61
N PRO A 331 -1.51 -17.90 -39.87
CA PRO A 331 -2.06 -17.84 -41.22
C PRO A 331 -1.89 -16.45 -41.84
N GLY A 332 -1.42 -16.43 -43.09
CA GLY A 332 -1.47 -15.22 -43.92
C GLY A 332 -2.90 -14.86 -44.36
N GLY A 333 -3.03 -13.79 -45.17
CA GLY A 333 -4.31 -13.35 -45.74
C GLY A 333 -5.05 -12.31 -44.90
N GLU A 334 -6.28 -11.98 -45.30
CA GLU A 334 -7.05 -10.83 -44.76
C GLU A 334 -8.12 -11.24 -43.72
N ALA A 335 -8.36 -12.54 -43.50
CA ALA A 335 -9.35 -13.00 -42.53
C ALA A 335 -8.95 -12.59 -41.11
N LEU A 336 -9.89 -11.98 -40.37
CA LEU A 336 -9.70 -11.51 -38.99
C LEU A 336 -9.98 -12.59 -37.92
N THR A 337 -10.23 -13.84 -38.34
CA THR A 337 -10.31 -14.99 -37.44
C THR A 337 -9.40 -16.07 -37.97
N ASP A 338 -8.40 -16.41 -37.19
CA ASP A 338 -7.47 -17.50 -37.49
C ASP A 338 -7.82 -18.69 -36.61
N GLU A 339 -8.35 -19.77 -37.21
CA GLU A 339 -8.55 -21.06 -36.55
C GLU A 339 -7.36 -21.98 -36.86
N ILE A 340 -6.42 -22.07 -35.92
CA ILE A 340 -5.16 -22.79 -36.08
C ILE A 340 -5.28 -24.15 -35.42
N THR A 341 -5.51 -25.20 -36.22
CA THR A 341 -5.42 -26.59 -35.75
C THR A 341 -3.96 -27.03 -35.74
N LEU A 342 -3.50 -27.52 -34.59
CA LEU A 342 -2.14 -28.00 -34.41
C LEU A 342 -1.97 -29.40 -35.03
N ASP A 343 -0.77 -29.72 -35.51
CA ASP A 343 -0.47 -31.01 -36.15
C ASP A 343 -0.62 -32.22 -35.21
N LYS A 344 -0.56 -31.95 -33.90
CA LYS A 344 -0.80 -32.88 -32.80
C LYS A 344 -1.25 -32.11 -31.55
N LYS A 345 -1.60 -32.86 -30.51
CA LYS A 345 -1.80 -32.32 -29.17
C LYS A 345 -0.47 -31.90 -28.54
N TYR A 346 -0.40 -30.68 -28.05
CA TYR A 346 0.74 -30.15 -27.31
C TYR A 346 0.44 -30.08 -25.82
N LYS A 347 1.50 -30.16 -25.01
CA LYS A 347 1.43 -29.98 -23.56
C LYS A 347 2.31 -28.81 -23.14
N GLY A 348 1.75 -27.91 -22.35
CA GLY A 348 2.46 -26.75 -21.84
C GLY A 348 1.62 -25.98 -20.83
N ARG A 349 2.27 -25.07 -20.10
CA ARG A 349 1.58 -24.13 -19.20
C ARG A 349 1.31 -22.80 -19.90
N TYR A 350 2.20 -22.36 -20.78
CA TYR A 350 2.11 -21.07 -21.44
C TYR A 350 1.91 -21.25 -22.95
N VAL A 351 1.05 -20.42 -23.53
CA VAL A 351 0.83 -20.34 -24.98
C VAL A 351 1.08 -18.91 -25.41
N ARG A 352 1.97 -18.72 -26.39
CA ARG A 352 2.37 -17.41 -26.92
C ARG A 352 2.01 -17.27 -28.39
N VAL A 353 1.54 -16.09 -28.75
CA VAL A 353 1.44 -15.61 -30.12
C VAL A 353 2.59 -14.63 -30.33
N LEU A 354 3.55 -15.01 -31.16
CA LEU A 354 4.63 -14.14 -31.64
C LEU A 354 4.19 -13.51 -32.96
N MET A 355 4.18 -12.18 -33.04
CA MET A 355 3.75 -11.40 -34.20
C MET A 355 4.97 -10.70 -34.78
N GLN A 356 5.19 -10.86 -36.08
CA GLN A 356 6.41 -10.39 -36.74
C GLN A 356 6.14 -9.43 -37.90
N GLU A 357 4.95 -9.46 -38.47
CA GLU A 357 4.55 -8.59 -39.56
C GLU A 357 3.04 -8.34 -39.52
N ALA A 358 2.63 -7.07 -39.44
CA ALA A 358 1.24 -6.64 -39.49
C ALA A 358 0.71 -6.59 -40.93
N SER A 359 -0.61 -6.77 -41.13
CA SER A 359 -1.24 -6.72 -42.45
C SER A 359 -1.06 -5.39 -43.19
N ASP A 360 -0.95 -4.28 -42.46
CA ASP A 360 -0.99 -2.92 -42.98
C ASP A 360 0.18 -2.05 -42.50
N GLY A 361 1.14 -2.65 -41.78
CA GLY A 361 2.25 -1.93 -41.15
C GLY A 361 1.86 -1.12 -39.91
N ASN A 362 0.63 -1.24 -39.40
CA ASN A 362 0.19 -0.63 -38.14
C ASN A 362 0.29 -1.61 -36.97
N ARG A 363 -0.08 -1.14 -35.77
CA ARG A 363 -0.05 -1.91 -34.51
C ARG A 363 -0.99 -3.11 -34.58
N TYR A 364 -0.60 -4.22 -33.98
CA TYR A 364 -1.47 -5.38 -33.84
C TYR A 364 -2.60 -5.09 -32.86
N ILE A 365 -3.78 -5.58 -33.17
CA ILE A 365 -4.94 -5.49 -32.29
C ILE A 365 -5.62 -6.86 -32.24
N LEU A 366 -5.57 -7.48 -31.08
CA LEU A 366 -6.13 -8.80 -30.81
C LEU A 366 -7.28 -8.67 -29.80
N SER A 367 -8.47 -9.11 -30.17
CA SER A 367 -9.64 -9.11 -29.30
C SER A 367 -9.69 -10.33 -28.39
N GLU A 368 -9.35 -11.52 -28.89
CA GLU A 368 -9.41 -12.76 -28.09
C GLU A 368 -8.39 -13.80 -28.58
N ILE A 369 -7.82 -14.54 -27.62
CA ILE A 369 -7.07 -15.78 -27.81
C ILE A 369 -7.80 -16.93 -27.11
N GLU A 370 -8.31 -17.88 -27.90
CA GLU A 370 -8.90 -19.10 -27.38
C GLU A 370 -7.88 -20.25 -27.53
N VAL A 371 -7.57 -20.95 -26.44
CA VAL A 371 -6.76 -22.18 -26.47
C VAL A 371 -7.70 -23.33 -26.17
N MET A 372 -7.98 -24.19 -27.15
CA MET A 372 -8.99 -25.23 -27.04
C MET A 372 -8.35 -26.56 -26.64
N GLY A 373 -8.76 -27.07 -25.48
CA GLY A 373 -8.12 -28.23 -24.87
C GLY A 373 -8.73 -28.63 -23.53
N VAL A 374 -7.98 -29.44 -22.78
CA VAL A 374 -8.28 -29.90 -21.42
C VAL A 374 -7.14 -29.51 -20.46
N GLY A 375 -7.45 -29.46 -19.17
CA GLY A 375 -6.61 -28.84 -18.16
C GLY A 375 -7.12 -27.44 -17.87
N GLY A 376 -6.19 -26.49 -17.68
CA GLY A 376 -6.49 -25.11 -17.30
C GLY A 376 -7.18 -25.02 -15.93
N LEU A 377 -6.91 -23.97 -15.18
CA LEU A 377 -7.50 -23.82 -13.85
C LEU A 377 -8.98 -23.41 -13.91
N VAL A 378 -9.79 -24.03 -13.05
CA VAL A 378 -11.20 -23.68 -12.77
C VAL A 378 -11.32 -23.25 -11.31
N PRO A 379 -11.96 -22.11 -11.00
CA PRO A 379 -12.21 -21.68 -9.63
C PRO A 379 -13.43 -22.38 -9.02
N TYR A 380 -13.29 -22.81 -7.77
CA TYR A 380 -14.34 -23.39 -6.94
C TYR A 380 -14.51 -22.53 -5.68
N PRO A 381 -15.75 -22.13 -5.34
CA PRO A 381 -15.98 -21.29 -4.17
C PRO A 381 -15.58 -21.99 -2.87
N VAL A 382 -15.21 -21.19 -1.87
CA VAL A 382 -14.92 -21.66 -0.51
C VAL A 382 -16.21 -21.78 0.28
N GLU A 383 -16.32 -22.77 1.16
CA GLU A 383 -17.50 -22.93 2.02
C GLU A 383 -17.64 -21.78 3.02
N ARG A 384 -18.89 -21.46 3.38
CA ARG A 384 -19.17 -20.44 4.40
C ARG A 384 -18.78 -20.93 5.80
N PRO A 385 -18.36 -20.03 6.71
CA PRO A 385 -18.23 -20.36 8.12
C PRO A 385 -19.55 -20.85 8.73
N ALA A 386 -19.46 -21.68 9.76
CA ALA A 386 -20.62 -22.15 10.51
C ALA A 386 -21.33 -21.01 11.25
N VAL A 387 -22.65 -21.14 11.43
CA VAL A 387 -23.47 -20.19 12.18
C VAL A 387 -23.12 -20.23 13.66
N ALA A 388 -22.96 -19.06 14.28
CA ALA A 388 -22.67 -18.91 15.70
C ALA A 388 -23.35 -17.66 16.27
N ASP A 389 -23.83 -17.74 17.52
CA ASP A 389 -24.33 -16.60 18.31
C ASP A 389 -25.37 -15.71 17.58
N GLY A 390 -26.31 -16.32 16.85
CA GLY A 390 -27.34 -15.58 16.11
C GLY A 390 -26.83 -14.79 14.91
N ARG A 391 -25.57 -15.02 14.49
CA ARG A 391 -24.95 -14.48 13.27
C ARG A 391 -24.62 -15.61 12.30
N MET A 392 -25.01 -15.43 11.04
CA MET A 392 -24.60 -16.26 9.91
C MET A 392 -23.74 -15.42 8.99
N SER A 393 -22.46 -15.77 8.85
CA SER A 393 -21.59 -15.11 7.88
C SER A 393 -22.01 -15.48 6.46
N LEU A 394 -22.02 -14.48 5.58
CA LEU A 394 -22.11 -14.65 4.14
C LEU A 394 -20.75 -14.41 3.46
N SER A 395 -19.66 -14.27 4.22
CA SER A 395 -18.30 -14.33 3.70
C SER A 395 -17.99 -15.76 3.20
N GLY A 396 -17.30 -15.88 2.07
CA GLY A 396 -17.25 -17.12 1.30
C GLY A 396 -18.63 -17.54 0.76
N GLY A 397 -18.79 -18.81 0.39
CA GLY A 397 -20.01 -19.29 -0.26
C GLY A 397 -20.01 -19.09 -1.77
N SER A 398 -21.19 -19.09 -2.39
CA SER A 398 -21.35 -19.16 -3.85
C SER A 398 -21.35 -17.79 -4.53
N TRP A 399 -20.58 -16.82 -4.01
CA TRP A 399 -20.50 -15.50 -4.62
C TRP A 399 -19.98 -15.58 -6.04
N MET A 400 -20.70 -14.92 -6.93
CA MET A 400 -20.36 -14.76 -8.34
C MET A 400 -20.32 -13.28 -8.70
N ILE A 401 -19.42 -12.91 -9.60
CA ILE A 401 -19.23 -11.53 -10.07
C ILE A 401 -19.30 -11.43 -11.60
N ARG A 402 -19.90 -10.34 -12.09
CA ARG A 402 -19.92 -9.98 -13.52
C ARG A 402 -19.88 -8.45 -13.70
N ARG A 403 -19.16 -7.98 -14.72
CA ARG A 403 -19.21 -6.58 -15.15
C ARG A 403 -20.65 -6.21 -15.53
N ALA A 404 -21.15 -5.08 -15.03
CA ALA A 404 -22.57 -4.76 -15.15
C ALA A 404 -23.04 -4.58 -16.61
N SER A 405 -22.18 -4.09 -17.50
CA SER A 405 -22.52 -3.96 -18.93
C SER A 405 -22.85 -5.27 -19.63
N GLU A 406 -22.38 -6.38 -19.07
CA GLU A 406 -22.54 -7.72 -19.63
C GLU A 406 -23.82 -8.39 -19.13
N VAL A 407 -24.63 -7.67 -18.35
CA VAL A 407 -25.86 -8.16 -17.73
C VAL A 407 -26.99 -7.25 -18.14
N THR A 408 -27.98 -7.79 -18.85
CA THR A 408 -29.18 -7.04 -19.26
C THR A 408 -30.32 -7.13 -18.24
N ALA A 409 -30.24 -8.09 -17.32
CA ALA A 409 -31.22 -8.30 -16.25
C ALA A 409 -31.15 -7.19 -15.19
N THR A 410 -32.30 -6.87 -14.61
CA THR A 410 -32.44 -5.94 -13.48
C THR A 410 -31.97 -6.54 -12.16
N GLY A 411 -31.69 -5.71 -11.14
CA GLY A 411 -31.32 -6.21 -9.81
C GLY A 411 -32.39 -7.09 -9.17
N GLU A 412 -33.65 -6.77 -9.40
CA GLU A 412 -34.79 -7.59 -9.03
C GLU A 412 -34.73 -8.98 -9.70
N GLU A 413 -34.47 -9.06 -11.01
CA GLU A 413 -34.35 -10.35 -11.69
C GLU A 413 -33.12 -11.16 -11.22
N ILE A 414 -31.96 -10.51 -11.09
CA ILE A 414 -30.69 -11.15 -10.68
C ILE A 414 -30.80 -11.76 -9.28
N SER A 415 -31.51 -11.08 -8.38
CA SER A 415 -31.76 -11.53 -7.00
C SER A 415 -32.86 -12.59 -6.88
N THR A 416 -33.19 -13.32 -7.95
CA THR A 416 -34.12 -14.46 -7.90
C THR A 416 -33.42 -15.83 -8.08
N PRO A 417 -34.02 -16.93 -7.59
CA PRO A 417 -33.53 -18.30 -7.87
C PRO A 417 -33.65 -18.73 -9.35
N ASN A 418 -34.51 -18.06 -10.12
CA ASN A 418 -34.74 -18.37 -11.53
C ASN A 418 -33.62 -17.84 -12.42
N TYR A 419 -33.01 -16.72 -12.05
CA TYR A 419 -31.85 -16.19 -12.76
C TYR A 419 -30.65 -17.14 -12.64
N LYS A 420 -30.01 -17.45 -13.77
CA LYS A 420 -28.83 -18.30 -13.83
C LYS A 420 -27.61 -17.43 -14.14
N PRO A 421 -26.61 -17.32 -13.24
CA PRO A 421 -25.41 -16.53 -13.47
C PRO A 421 -24.42 -17.26 -14.40
N GLU A 422 -24.88 -17.62 -15.60
CA GLU A 422 -24.06 -18.31 -16.59
C GLU A 422 -22.86 -17.44 -16.98
N ASN A 423 -21.68 -18.05 -17.06
CA ASN A 423 -20.42 -17.36 -17.35
C ASN A 423 -20.08 -16.23 -16.35
N TRP A 424 -20.62 -16.22 -15.13
CA TRP A 424 -20.09 -15.33 -14.09
C TRP A 424 -18.78 -15.90 -13.53
N LEU A 425 -17.95 -15.08 -12.90
CA LEU A 425 -16.71 -15.50 -12.25
C LEU A 425 -16.99 -15.79 -10.78
N VAL A 426 -16.34 -16.78 -10.16
CA VAL A 426 -16.39 -16.96 -8.70
C VAL A 426 -15.69 -15.76 -8.05
N ALA A 427 -16.37 -15.11 -7.10
CA ALA A 427 -15.86 -13.92 -6.43
C ALA A 427 -15.24 -14.24 -5.07
N THR A 428 -14.36 -13.36 -4.61
CA THR A 428 -13.85 -13.36 -3.23
C THR A 428 -14.63 -12.32 -2.43
N VAL A 429 -15.33 -12.73 -1.38
CA VAL A 429 -16.04 -11.83 -0.46
C VAL A 429 -15.73 -12.27 0.98
N PRO A 430 -15.20 -11.36 1.84
CA PRO A 430 -14.80 -9.98 1.55
C PRO A 430 -13.62 -9.89 0.57
N GLY A 431 -13.65 -8.89 -0.31
CA GLY A 431 -12.63 -8.61 -1.31
C GLY A 431 -13.01 -7.51 -2.31
N THR A 432 -12.01 -6.97 -3.00
CA THR A 432 -12.24 -6.04 -4.12
C THR A 432 -12.63 -6.81 -5.39
N VAL A 433 -13.15 -6.08 -6.39
CA VAL A 433 -13.32 -6.61 -7.75
C VAL A 433 -11.98 -7.12 -8.27
N LEU A 434 -10.89 -6.36 -8.08
CA LEU A 434 -9.56 -6.75 -8.56
C LEU A 434 -9.06 -8.03 -7.87
N SER A 435 -9.21 -8.16 -6.55
CA SER A 435 -8.92 -9.39 -5.79
C SER A 435 -9.69 -10.59 -6.31
N SER A 436 -10.97 -10.43 -6.64
CA SER A 436 -11.80 -11.52 -7.16
C SER A 436 -11.25 -12.07 -8.49
N PHE A 437 -10.86 -11.17 -9.40
CA PHE A 437 -10.25 -11.56 -10.67
C PHE A 437 -8.84 -12.17 -10.49
N LYS A 438 -8.03 -11.60 -9.61
CA LYS A 438 -6.71 -12.15 -9.23
C LYS A 438 -6.84 -13.57 -8.69
N ASN A 439 -7.69 -13.79 -7.69
CA ASN A 439 -7.81 -15.06 -7.00
C ASN A 439 -8.43 -16.15 -7.89
N ALA A 440 -9.28 -15.76 -8.84
CA ALA A 440 -9.74 -16.68 -9.87
C ALA A 440 -8.64 -17.04 -10.89
N GLY A 441 -7.51 -16.33 -10.91
CA GLY A 441 -6.40 -16.46 -11.85
C GLY A 441 -6.64 -15.80 -13.20
N ALA A 442 -7.54 -14.81 -13.26
CA ALA A 442 -7.92 -14.10 -14.48
C ALA A 442 -7.01 -12.93 -14.84
N ILE A 443 -6.20 -12.46 -13.88
CA ILE A 443 -5.22 -11.39 -14.08
C ILE A 443 -3.88 -11.83 -13.48
N ALA A 444 -2.79 -11.22 -13.94
CA ALA A 444 -1.48 -11.40 -13.34
C ALA A 444 -1.46 -10.88 -11.89
N GLU A 445 -0.57 -11.42 -11.05
CA GLU A 445 -0.34 -10.92 -9.68
C GLU A 445 0.05 -9.43 -9.74
N PRO A 446 -0.81 -8.49 -9.31
CA PRO A 446 -0.55 -7.06 -9.47
C PRO A 446 0.64 -6.57 -8.64
N ASN A 447 0.98 -7.28 -7.56
CA ASN A 447 2.07 -6.91 -6.67
C ASN A 447 3.46 -7.41 -7.16
N TYR A 448 3.56 -8.05 -8.33
CA TYR A 448 4.83 -8.55 -8.90
C TYR A 448 5.29 -7.73 -10.10
N ALA A 449 6.55 -7.30 -10.08
CA ALA A 449 7.21 -6.56 -11.15
C ALA A 449 6.35 -5.37 -11.65
N ASP A 450 6.07 -5.31 -12.94
CA ASP A 450 5.24 -4.29 -13.60
C ASP A 450 3.88 -4.85 -14.05
N ASN A 451 3.41 -5.95 -13.45
CA ASN A 451 2.18 -6.65 -13.85
C ASN A 451 0.91 -5.77 -13.82
N GLN A 452 0.87 -4.72 -13.00
CA GLN A 452 -0.22 -3.72 -13.03
C GLN A 452 -0.44 -3.08 -14.41
N LEU A 453 0.60 -3.04 -15.24
CA LEU A 453 0.55 -2.49 -16.59
C LEU A 453 -0.11 -3.45 -17.60
N HIS A 454 -0.36 -4.70 -17.22
CA HIS A 454 -1.08 -5.69 -18.04
C HIS A 454 -2.59 -5.72 -17.77
N ILE A 455 -3.09 -4.91 -16.83
CA ILE A 455 -4.48 -4.91 -16.36
C ILE A 455 -5.20 -3.65 -16.89
N SER A 456 -6.36 -3.81 -17.52
CA SER A 456 -7.06 -2.72 -18.23
C SER A 456 -7.80 -1.78 -17.29
N GLU A 457 -7.55 -0.47 -17.37
CA GLU A 457 -8.32 0.51 -16.58
C GLU A 457 -9.81 0.54 -16.98
N SER A 458 -10.12 0.63 -18.28
CA SER A 458 -11.51 0.68 -18.77
C SER A 458 -12.36 -0.54 -18.41
N PHE A 459 -11.74 -1.72 -18.26
CA PHE A 459 -12.45 -2.92 -17.82
C PHE A 459 -12.96 -2.74 -16.39
N PHE A 460 -12.08 -2.30 -15.48
CA PHE A 460 -12.37 -2.11 -14.07
C PHE A 460 -13.04 -0.77 -13.73
N TYR A 461 -13.07 0.20 -14.66
CA TYR A 461 -13.88 1.42 -14.55
C TYR A 461 -15.36 1.15 -14.91
N SER A 462 -15.98 0.21 -14.18
CA SER A 462 -17.35 -0.25 -14.41
C SER A 462 -18.10 -0.52 -13.12
N ASN A 463 -19.43 -0.55 -13.20
CA ASN A 463 -20.22 -1.18 -12.15
C ASN A 463 -20.04 -2.70 -12.23
N PHE A 464 -20.20 -3.39 -11.10
CA PHE A 464 -20.11 -4.84 -11.03
C PHE A 464 -21.27 -5.42 -10.23
N TRP A 465 -21.90 -6.45 -10.76
CA TRP A 465 -22.86 -7.26 -10.02
C TRP A 465 -22.16 -8.33 -9.22
N TYR A 466 -22.50 -8.43 -7.95
CA TYR A 466 -22.23 -9.57 -7.09
C TYR A 466 -23.54 -10.30 -6.81
N ARG A 467 -23.52 -11.63 -6.81
CA ARG A 467 -24.69 -12.46 -6.52
C ARG A 467 -24.29 -13.65 -5.67
N ASP A 468 -25.11 -13.99 -4.68
CA ASP A 468 -24.92 -15.18 -3.86
C ASP A 468 -26.24 -15.86 -3.50
N GLU A 469 -26.18 -17.16 -3.20
CA GLU A 469 -27.33 -17.98 -2.79
C GLU A 469 -27.08 -18.59 -1.41
N PHE A 470 -28.02 -18.43 -0.49
CA PHE A 470 -27.91 -18.99 0.86
C PHE A 470 -29.23 -19.62 1.32
N GLU A 471 -29.13 -20.50 2.30
CA GLU A 471 -30.28 -21.09 2.99
C GLU A 471 -30.17 -20.80 4.48
N LEU A 472 -31.31 -20.48 5.09
CA LEU A 472 -31.36 -20.24 6.53
C LEU A 472 -31.40 -21.59 7.27
N PRO A 473 -30.59 -21.79 8.32
CA PRO A 473 -30.76 -22.93 9.21
C PRO A 473 -32.16 -22.95 9.83
N GLU A 474 -32.66 -24.15 10.13
CA GLU A 474 -33.94 -24.31 10.81
C GLU A 474 -33.91 -23.58 12.17
N ASN A 475 -34.97 -22.83 12.48
CA ASN A 475 -35.09 -22.01 13.68
C ASN A 475 -34.04 -20.89 13.85
N PHE A 476 -33.32 -20.51 12.79
CA PHE A 476 -32.38 -19.39 12.86
C PHE A 476 -33.07 -18.04 13.11
N LYS A 477 -34.18 -17.78 12.42
CA LYS A 477 -34.90 -16.50 12.49
C LYS A 477 -35.71 -16.39 13.80
N GLN A 478 -35.40 -15.38 14.60
CA GLN A 478 -36.21 -14.90 15.74
C GLN A 478 -37.30 -13.92 15.26
N ASP A 479 -37.55 -12.82 15.99
CA ASP A 479 -38.59 -11.85 15.66
C ASP A 479 -38.15 -10.95 14.48
N ARG A 480 -36.85 -10.65 14.38
CA ARG A 480 -36.23 -9.84 13.32
C ARG A 480 -35.00 -10.51 12.72
N LEU A 481 -34.75 -10.19 11.45
CA LEU A 481 -33.57 -10.64 10.69
C LEU A 481 -33.02 -9.47 9.87
N PHE A 482 -31.71 -9.24 9.97
CA PHE A 482 -31.03 -8.16 9.27
C PHE A 482 -29.93 -8.69 8.35
N LEU A 483 -29.85 -8.15 7.13
CA LEU A 483 -28.70 -8.28 6.25
C LEU A 483 -27.75 -7.10 6.49
N ASN A 484 -26.50 -7.40 6.84
CA ASN A 484 -25.50 -6.42 7.23
C ASN A 484 -24.31 -6.44 6.26
N PHE A 485 -23.76 -5.26 5.99
CA PHE A 485 -22.53 -5.03 5.23
C PHE A 485 -21.62 -4.13 6.06
N ASP A 486 -20.43 -4.60 6.41
CA ASP A 486 -19.49 -3.86 7.26
C ASP A 486 -18.64 -2.85 6.46
N GLY A 487 -18.67 -2.92 5.12
CA GLY A 487 -18.00 -2.00 4.22
C GLY A 487 -18.13 -2.37 2.74
N ILE A 488 -18.43 -1.38 1.89
CA ILE A 488 -18.50 -1.50 0.43
C ILE A 488 -17.85 -0.28 -0.18
N ASN A 489 -17.07 -0.45 -1.25
CA ASN A 489 -16.53 0.66 -2.01
C ASN A 489 -17.04 0.62 -3.48
N TRP A 490 -17.51 1.71 -4.08
CA TRP A 490 -17.72 3.03 -3.48
C TRP A 490 -19.14 3.26 -2.99
N LYS A 491 -20.14 2.81 -3.77
CA LYS A 491 -21.56 2.81 -3.41
C LYS A 491 -22.18 1.49 -3.85
N ALA A 492 -23.34 1.14 -3.32
CA ALA A 492 -24.04 -0.04 -3.79
C ALA A 492 -25.56 0.05 -3.73
N ASP A 493 -26.22 -0.61 -4.68
CA ASP A 493 -27.64 -0.94 -4.63
C ASP A 493 -27.81 -2.41 -4.25
N VAL A 494 -28.58 -2.68 -3.19
CA VAL A 494 -28.72 -4.03 -2.60
C VAL A 494 -30.11 -4.59 -2.85
N TYR A 495 -30.18 -5.85 -3.27
CA TYR A 495 -31.40 -6.57 -3.60
C TYR A 495 -31.43 -7.95 -2.92
N LEU A 496 -32.61 -8.41 -2.53
CA LEU A 496 -32.84 -9.74 -1.96
C LEU A 496 -34.16 -10.29 -2.49
N ASN A 497 -34.14 -11.50 -3.04
CA ASN A 497 -35.34 -12.24 -3.48
C ASN A 497 -36.28 -11.44 -4.40
N GLY A 498 -35.74 -10.62 -5.30
CA GLY A 498 -36.53 -9.77 -6.20
C GLY A 498 -36.94 -8.41 -5.64
N HIS A 499 -36.46 -8.03 -4.46
CA HIS A 499 -36.78 -6.76 -3.82
C HIS A 499 -35.54 -5.89 -3.64
N LYS A 500 -35.61 -4.62 -4.07
CA LYS A 500 -34.60 -3.60 -3.75
C LYS A 500 -34.70 -3.20 -2.28
N LEU A 501 -33.63 -3.43 -1.52
CA LEU A 501 -33.55 -3.12 -0.09
C LEU A 501 -33.17 -1.66 0.17
N GLY A 502 -32.27 -1.11 -0.64
CA GLY A 502 -31.79 0.26 -0.49
C GLY A 502 -30.38 0.45 -1.05
N ARG A 503 -29.75 1.56 -0.66
CA ARG A 503 -28.44 2.00 -1.14
C ARG A 503 -27.46 2.21 0.01
N ILE A 504 -26.19 1.87 -0.20
CA ILE A 504 -25.06 2.21 0.69
C ILE A 504 -24.23 3.27 -0.02
N GLU A 505 -23.89 4.37 0.67
CA GLU A 505 -23.16 5.50 0.11
C GLU A 505 -21.88 5.84 0.88
N GLY A 506 -20.73 5.63 0.23
CA GLY A 506 -19.40 5.91 0.79
C GLY A 506 -18.73 4.65 1.34
N ALA A 507 -17.39 4.60 1.23
CA ALA A 507 -16.62 3.38 1.45
C ALA A 507 -16.70 2.80 2.87
N PHE A 508 -17.02 3.63 3.86
CA PHE A 508 -16.91 3.31 5.30
C PHE A 508 -18.28 3.30 6.01
N MET A 509 -19.37 3.43 5.26
CA MET A 509 -20.74 3.36 5.78
C MET A 509 -21.16 1.91 6.00
N ARG A 510 -21.63 1.56 7.21
CA ARG A 510 -22.25 0.25 7.47
C ARG A 510 -23.64 0.17 6.84
N GLY A 511 -23.92 -0.94 6.15
CA GLY A 511 -25.26 -1.27 5.65
C GLY A 511 -26.00 -2.18 6.63
N LYS A 512 -27.26 -1.86 6.96
CA LYS A 512 -28.15 -2.72 7.77
C LYS A 512 -29.58 -2.66 7.25
N PHE A 513 -30.06 -3.76 6.69
CA PHE A 513 -31.39 -3.87 6.09
C PHE A 513 -32.25 -4.87 6.86
N ASP A 514 -33.45 -4.48 7.29
CA ASP A 514 -34.43 -5.41 7.84
C ASP A 514 -35.00 -6.25 6.68
N VAL A 515 -34.71 -7.56 6.71
CA VAL A 515 -35.11 -8.52 5.68
C VAL A 515 -36.10 -9.55 6.23
N THR A 516 -36.66 -9.30 7.41
CA THR A 516 -37.55 -10.19 8.16
C THR A 516 -38.66 -10.78 7.28
N ASP A 517 -39.34 -9.94 6.50
CA ASP A 517 -40.49 -10.35 5.70
C ASP A 517 -40.13 -10.73 4.25
N LEU A 518 -38.85 -10.64 3.88
CA LEU A 518 -38.36 -10.89 2.51
C LEU A 518 -37.65 -12.23 2.37
N VAL A 519 -37.11 -12.77 3.46
CA VAL A 519 -36.50 -14.11 3.45
C VAL A 519 -37.57 -15.21 3.39
N VAL A 520 -37.27 -16.27 2.66
CA VAL A 520 -38.15 -17.42 2.47
C VAL A 520 -37.50 -18.70 2.98
N ALA A 521 -38.30 -19.74 3.21
CA ALA A 521 -37.79 -21.08 3.51
C ALA A 521 -37.01 -21.65 2.31
N GLY A 522 -35.91 -22.35 2.60
CA GLY A 522 -34.99 -22.84 1.56
C GLY A 522 -34.11 -21.73 0.99
N LYS A 523 -33.98 -21.72 -0.34
CA LYS A 523 -33.03 -20.86 -1.06
C LYS A 523 -33.45 -19.40 -1.12
N ASN A 524 -32.54 -18.53 -0.69
CA ASN A 524 -32.60 -17.08 -0.80
C ASN A 524 -31.45 -16.58 -1.69
N VAL A 525 -31.65 -15.47 -2.38
CA VAL A 525 -30.68 -14.91 -3.32
C VAL A 525 -30.47 -13.43 -3.06
N VAL A 526 -29.23 -13.04 -2.79
CA VAL A 526 -28.81 -11.65 -2.66
C VAL A 526 -28.10 -11.22 -3.95
N ALA A 527 -28.38 -10.00 -4.39
CA ALA A 527 -27.62 -9.34 -5.45
C ALA A 527 -27.21 -7.94 -5.01
N VAL A 528 -25.99 -7.54 -5.36
CA VAL A 528 -25.42 -6.24 -5.01
C VAL A 528 -24.81 -5.65 -6.27
N GLU A 529 -25.29 -4.48 -6.68
CA GLU A 529 -24.62 -3.68 -7.70
C GLU A 529 -23.61 -2.76 -7.03
N ILE A 530 -22.33 -3.01 -7.24
CA ILE A 530 -21.26 -2.10 -6.83
C ILE A 530 -21.16 -1.01 -7.89
N VAL A 531 -21.36 0.22 -7.46
CA VAL A 531 -21.25 1.41 -8.30
C VAL A 531 -19.81 1.94 -8.23
N LYS A 532 -19.22 2.16 -9.40
CA LYS A 532 -17.87 2.70 -9.53
C LYS A 532 -17.75 4.11 -8.96
N ASN A 533 -16.51 4.51 -8.63
CA ASN A 533 -16.17 5.92 -8.40
C ASN A 533 -16.60 6.78 -9.59
N ALA A 534 -17.14 7.97 -9.32
CA ALA A 534 -17.56 8.90 -10.36
C ALA A 534 -16.35 9.59 -11.01
N HIS A 535 -15.26 9.78 -10.26
CA HIS A 535 -14.07 10.47 -10.71
C HIS A 535 -12.83 9.59 -10.52
N ILE A 536 -12.55 8.70 -11.49
CA ILE A 536 -11.46 7.71 -11.36
C ILE A 536 -10.04 8.29 -11.56
N GLY A 537 -9.95 9.43 -12.27
CA GLY A 537 -8.70 10.11 -12.62
C GLY A 537 -7.81 9.34 -13.61
N ALA A 538 -6.69 9.96 -13.99
CA ALA A 538 -5.68 9.35 -14.86
C ALA A 538 -4.78 8.37 -14.10
N ILE A 539 -4.13 7.47 -14.86
CA ILE A 539 -3.17 6.51 -14.31
C ILE A 539 -1.84 7.19 -13.98
N LYS A 540 -1.30 6.86 -12.82
CA LYS A 540 0.00 7.32 -12.33
C LYS A 540 1.00 6.17 -12.51
N GLU A 541 1.66 6.14 -13.68
CA GLU A 541 2.73 5.17 -13.94
C GLU A 541 4.07 5.69 -13.41
N LYS A 542 4.66 4.92 -12.49
CA LYS A 542 5.98 5.19 -11.94
C LYS A 542 7.07 4.67 -12.85
N ASN A 543 8.22 5.33 -12.84
CA ASN A 543 9.40 4.88 -13.57
C ASN A 543 10.67 5.08 -12.75
N ARG A 544 11.83 4.75 -13.32
CA ARG A 544 13.13 4.86 -12.65
C ARG A 544 13.39 6.25 -12.03
N GLN A 545 12.85 7.30 -12.63
CA GLN A 545 13.09 8.68 -12.20
C GLN A 545 12.03 9.19 -11.25
N SER A 546 10.74 9.02 -11.53
CA SER A 546 9.66 9.69 -10.82
C SER A 546 8.52 8.73 -10.45
N THR A 547 7.92 8.98 -9.29
CA THR A 547 6.70 8.33 -8.79
C THR A 547 5.41 8.81 -9.46
N ASP A 548 5.51 9.73 -10.43
CA ASP A 548 4.37 10.57 -10.85
C ASP A 548 3.88 11.49 -9.71
N PHE A 549 2.83 12.25 -9.96
CA PHE A 549 2.21 13.14 -8.97
C PHE A 549 1.28 12.36 -8.02
N ASN A 550 1.27 12.77 -6.75
CA ASN A 550 0.41 12.18 -5.73
C ASN A 550 -1.06 12.54 -5.96
N GLY A 551 -1.92 11.54 -5.83
CA GLY A 551 -3.36 11.74 -5.77
C GLY A 551 -4.00 12.24 -7.07
N GLY A 552 -5.11 12.95 -6.95
CA GLY A 552 -5.84 13.54 -8.06
C GLY A 552 -7.34 13.69 -7.81
N ILE A 553 -8.12 13.78 -8.89
CA ILE A 553 -9.57 14.05 -8.86
C ILE A 553 -10.39 13.04 -8.04
N LEU A 554 -9.85 11.85 -7.74
CA LEU A 554 -10.50 10.87 -6.85
C LEU A 554 -10.81 11.44 -5.45
N GLY A 555 -10.10 12.50 -5.03
CA GLY A 555 -10.42 13.25 -3.81
C GLY A 555 -11.86 13.79 -3.77
N ALA A 556 -12.46 14.05 -4.93
CA ALA A 556 -13.86 14.47 -5.06
C ALA A 556 -14.86 13.40 -4.60
N ASP A 557 -14.47 12.12 -4.65
CA ASP A 557 -15.28 10.97 -4.26
C ASP A 557 -15.07 10.54 -2.80
N ASN A 558 -14.22 11.25 -2.03
CA ASN A 558 -14.05 10.95 -0.61
C ASN A 558 -15.40 11.02 0.14
N PRO A 559 -15.73 10.04 0.98
CA PRO A 559 -14.87 8.99 1.51
C PRO A 559 -14.72 7.78 0.56
N THR A 560 -13.47 7.50 0.20
CA THR A 560 -13.01 6.36 -0.60
C THR A 560 -11.56 6.04 -0.23
N PHE A 561 -10.99 5.02 -0.86
CA PHE A 561 -9.58 4.67 -0.74
C PHE A 561 -8.71 5.58 -1.64
N HIS A 562 -8.60 6.86 -1.27
CA HIS A 562 -8.03 7.93 -2.12
C HIS A 562 -6.66 7.60 -2.74
N ALA A 563 -5.73 7.02 -1.99
CA ALA A 563 -4.38 6.73 -2.51
C ALA A 563 -4.36 5.68 -3.65
N THR A 564 -5.45 4.94 -3.87
CA THR A 564 -5.55 3.95 -4.97
C THR A 564 -5.49 4.57 -6.36
N ILE A 565 -5.63 5.90 -6.51
CA ILE A 565 -5.34 6.60 -7.77
C ILE A 565 -3.85 6.60 -8.12
N GLY A 566 -2.98 6.42 -7.14
CA GLY A 566 -1.54 6.48 -7.27
C GLY A 566 -0.95 7.51 -6.31
N TRP A 567 0.16 7.14 -5.70
CA TRP A 567 0.89 7.93 -4.73
C TRP A 567 2.38 7.60 -4.77
N ASP A 568 3.23 8.35 -4.09
CA ASP A 568 4.67 8.06 -3.99
C ASP A 568 5.04 6.75 -3.27
N TRP A 569 4.07 6.03 -2.69
CA TRP A 569 4.25 4.73 -2.01
C TRP A 569 3.28 3.62 -2.43
N ILE A 570 2.38 3.86 -3.39
CA ILE A 570 1.46 2.85 -3.98
C ILE A 570 1.18 3.20 -5.44
N PRO A 571 1.13 2.26 -6.39
CA PRO A 571 0.81 2.58 -7.77
C PRO A 571 -0.70 2.77 -7.90
N THR A 572 -1.16 3.15 -9.09
CA THR A 572 -2.58 3.11 -9.37
C THR A 572 -3.13 1.69 -9.26
N MET A 573 -4.12 1.48 -8.38
CA MET A 573 -4.87 0.24 -8.28
C MET A 573 -6.08 0.30 -9.22
N ARG A 574 -6.14 -0.65 -10.17
CA ARG A 574 -7.21 -0.71 -11.18
C ARG A 574 -8.58 -0.82 -10.52
N GLY A 575 -9.51 0.05 -10.93
CA GLY A 575 -10.85 0.11 -10.34
C GLY A 575 -10.92 0.69 -8.92
N ARG A 576 -9.83 1.28 -8.39
CA ARG A 576 -9.81 2.02 -7.11
C ARG A 576 -10.38 1.24 -5.92
N ASN A 577 -10.11 -0.06 -5.89
CA ASN A 577 -10.56 -0.98 -4.85
C ASN A 577 -12.08 -1.01 -4.64
N ILE A 578 -12.89 -0.81 -5.69
CA ILE A 578 -14.33 -1.07 -5.59
C ILE A 578 -14.59 -2.56 -5.26
N GLY A 579 -15.67 -2.85 -4.55
CA GLY A 579 -16.07 -4.20 -4.14
C GLY A 579 -16.69 -4.24 -2.74
N ILE A 580 -17.04 -5.46 -2.32
CA ILE A 580 -17.52 -5.75 -0.96
C ILE A 580 -16.28 -6.03 -0.11
N TRP A 581 -15.59 -4.97 0.31
CA TRP A 581 -14.25 -5.08 0.90
C TRP A 581 -14.26 -5.59 2.35
N ASN A 582 -15.40 -5.55 3.04
CA ASN A 582 -15.57 -6.03 4.41
C ASN A 582 -16.74 -7.04 4.52
N ASP A 583 -16.94 -7.58 5.71
CA ASP A 583 -17.85 -8.68 6.00
C ASP A 583 -19.31 -8.44 5.58
N VAL A 584 -19.96 -9.54 5.16
CA VAL A 584 -21.40 -9.62 4.92
C VAL A 584 -21.99 -10.66 5.86
N SER A 585 -23.11 -10.35 6.51
CA SER A 585 -23.71 -11.28 7.45
C SER A 585 -25.21 -11.10 7.62
N LEU A 586 -25.87 -12.18 8.05
CA LEU A 586 -27.22 -12.15 8.58
C LEU A 586 -27.17 -12.19 10.10
N THR A 587 -27.90 -11.30 10.76
CA THR A 587 -28.07 -11.31 12.21
C THR A 587 -29.54 -11.39 12.58
N THR A 588 -29.87 -12.19 13.60
CA THR A 588 -31.23 -12.30 14.11
C THR A 588 -31.36 -11.70 15.50
N THR A 589 -32.49 -11.04 15.78
CA THR A 589 -32.78 -10.42 17.07
C THR A 589 -34.26 -10.54 17.41
N GLY A 590 -34.64 -10.15 18.62
CA GLY A 590 -35.99 -9.75 18.97
C GLY A 590 -36.39 -8.39 18.38
N HIS A 591 -37.38 -7.74 18.98
CA HIS A 591 -37.99 -6.47 18.51
C HIS A 591 -37.08 -5.24 18.60
N VAL A 592 -36.10 -5.26 19.51
CA VAL A 592 -35.20 -4.14 19.81
C VAL A 592 -33.76 -4.56 19.59
N THR A 593 -32.99 -3.76 18.85
CA THR A 593 -31.54 -3.95 18.65
C THR A 593 -30.72 -3.05 19.57
N VAL A 594 -29.51 -3.49 19.93
CA VAL A 594 -28.53 -2.71 20.70
C VAL A 594 -27.24 -2.51 19.89
N ALA A 595 -26.73 -1.28 19.81
CA ALA A 595 -25.58 -0.96 18.95
C ALA A 595 -24.73 0.20 19.47
N ASP A 596 -23.50 0.25 18.99
CA ASP A 596 -22.52 1.34 19.18
C ASP A 596 -22.30 1.71 20.66
N PRO A 597 -21.81 0.78 21.50
CA PRO A 597 -21.52 1.07 22.89
C PRO A 597 -20.40 2.09 23.03
N PHE A 598 -20.38 2.81 24.15
CA PHE A 598 -19.20 3.55 24.59
C PHE A 598 -19.06 3.46 26.12
N VAL A 599 -17.82 3.51 26.59
CA VAL A 599 -17.48 3.58 28.01
C VAL A 599 -16.48 4.70 28.19
N ARG A 600 -16.88 5.70 28.96
CA ARG A 600 -16.06 6.83 29.35
C ARG A 600 -15.62 6.65 30.80
N SER A 601 -14.35 6.96 31.08
CA SER A 601 -13.78 6.91 32.42
C SER A 601 -13.10 8.22 32.79
N VAL A 602 -13.48 8.76 33.96
CA VAL A 602 -12.87 9.96 34.55
C VAL A 602 -12.19 9.57 35.86
N LEU A 603 -10.90 9.83 35.98
CA LEU A 603 -10.12 9.58 37.18
C LEU A 603 -9.95 10.88 37.99
N PRO A 604 -9.85 10.83 39.32
CA PRO A 604 -9.51 11.98 40.15
C PRO A 604 -7.99 12.25 40.11
N LEU A 605 -7.46 12.56 38.92
CA LEU A 605 -6.02 12.73 38.70
C LEU A 605 -5.40 13.76 39.67
N PRO A 606 -4.20 13.48 40.23
CA PRO A 606 -3.30 12.36 39.88
C PRO A 606 -3.61 11.02 40.58
N ASP A 607 -4.66 10.95 41.41
CA ASP A 607 -5.07 9.68 42.04
C ASP A 607 -5.69 8.75 40.98
N THR A 608 -5.10 7.56 40.85
CA THR A 608 -5.52 6.51 39.92
C THR A 608 -6.23 5.34 40.60
N THR A 609 -6.48 5.42 41.90
CA THR A 609 -7.09 4.35 42.70
C THR A 609 -8.62 4.27 42.55
N SER A 610 -9.24 5.18 41.81
CA SER A 610 -10.66 5.12 41.48
C SER A 610 -10.97 5.74 40.12
N ALA A 611 -12.09 5.33 39.51
CA ALA A 611 -12.59 5.89 38.26
C ALA A 611 -14.12 6.01 38.31
N LYS A 612 -14.66 7.13 37.82
CA LYS A 612 -16.08 7.29 37.55
C LYS A 612 -16.36 6.87 36.12
N LEU A 613 -17.21 5.87 35.95
CA LEU A 613 -17.59 5.37 34.63
C LEU A 613 -18.90 6.02 34.16
N THR A 614 -18.99 6.25 32.87
CA THR A 614 -20.23 6.56 32.15
C THR A 614 -20.33 5.62 30.97
N ALA A 615 -21.35 4.77 30.97
CA ALA A 615 -21.56 3.77 29.93
C ALA A 615 -22.83 4.13 29.15
N GLY A 616 -22.80 3.99 27.83
CA GLY A 616 -23.98 4.26 27.02
C GLY A 616 -24.02 3.44 25.75
N ILE A 617 -25.23 3.27 25.23
CA ILE A 617 -25.49 2.47 24.03
C ILE A 617 -26.74 2.98 23.31
N ILE A 618 -26.83 2.74 22.02
CA ILE A 618 -28.02 3.03 21.21
C ILE A 618 -28.94 1.81 21.23
N VAL A 619 -30.22 2.03 21.51
CA VAL A 619 -31.28 1.02 21.38
C VAL A 619 -32.28 1.47 20.33
N ARG A 620 -32.78 0.55 19.51
CA ARG A 620 -33.75 0.86 18.46
C ARG A 620 -34.87 -0.16 18.42
N ASN A 621 -36.11 0.32 18.50
CA ASN A 621 -37.30 -0.48 18.29
C ASN A 621 -37.63 -0.55 16.80
N TRP A 622 -37.73 -1.76 16.25
CA TRP A 622 -38.05 -2.00 14.84
C TRP A 622 -39.54 -2.27 14.59
N ASP A 623 -40.33 -2.35 15.65
CA ASP A 623 -41.77 -2.59 15.56
C ASP A 623 -42.57 -1.32 15.32
N THR A 624 -43.77 -1.51 14.76
CA THR A 624 -44.79 -0.46 14.59
C THR A 624 -45.57 -0.16 15.86
N LYS A 625 -45.19 -0.79 16.98
CA LYS A 625 -45.80 -0.61 18.31
C LYS A 625 -44.71 -0.28 19.32
N ALA A 626 -45.10 0.38 20.41
CA ALA A 626 -44.19 0.63 21.52
C ALA A 626 -43.74 -0.68 22.17
N VAL A 627 -42.48 -0.71 22.60
CA VAL A 627 -41.86 -1.83 23.32
C VAL A 627 -41.36 -1.34 24.66
N GLN A 628 -41.67 -2.10 25.71
CA GLN A 628 -41.14 -1.90 27.06
C GLN A 628 -40.21 -3.07 27.39
N GLY A 629 -39.04 -2.76 27.90
CA GLY A 629 -38.04 -3.75 28.26
C GLY A 629 -37.06 -3.24 29.30
N THR A 630 -36.09 -4.07 29.64
CA THR A 630 -34.99 -3.73 30.54
C THR A 630 -33.70 -3.74 29.74
N LEU A 631 -32.94 -2.65 29.81
CA LEU A 631 -31.58 -2.61 29.30
C LEU A 631 -30.62 -2.90 30.45
N GLU A 632 -29.91 -4.02 30.34
CA GLU A 632 -28.86 -4.46 31.25
C GLU A 632 -27.49 -4.11 30.65
N GLY A 633 -26.53 -3.79 31.51
CA GLY A 633 -25.14 -3.56 31.13
C GLY A 633 -24.17 -4.18 32.14
N LYS A 634 -23.00 -4.59 31.64
CA LYS A 634 -21.92 -5.22 32.39
C LYS A 634 -20.57 -4.65 31.97
N ILE A 635 -19.70 -4.36 32.93
CA ILE A 635 -18.28 -4.01 32.72
C ILE A 635 -17.44 -4.76 33.77
N GLY A 636 -16.76 -5.83 33.34
CA GLY A 636 -16.16 -6.77 34.28
C GLY A 636 -17.23 -7.35 35.21
N GLU A 637 -17.02 -7.26 36.53
CA GLU A 637 -17.99 -7.72 37.53
C GLU A 637 -19.10 -6.70 37.85
N ILE A 638 -19.01 -5.47 37.34
CA ILE A 638 -20.01 -4.43 37.61
C ILE A 638 -21.21 -4.65 36.70
N THR A 639 -22.41 -4.69 37.28
CA THR A 639 -23.68 -4.80 36.57
C THR A 639 -24.61 -3.63 36.90
N PHE A 640 -25.43 -3.23 35.94
CA PHE A 640 -26.39 -2.14 36.07
C PHE A 640 -27.53 -2.36 35.07
N GLU A 641 -28.71 -1.83 35.36
CA GLU A 641 -29.88 -2.01 34.50
C GLU A 641 -30.88 -0.89 34.71
N GLN A 642 -31.73 -0.65 33.70
CA GLN A 642 -32.92 0.19 33.86
C GLN A 642 -34.05 -0.18 32.92
N PRO A 643 -35.31 0.08 33.29
CA PRO A 643 -36.41 -0.02 32.37
C PRO A 643 -36.28 1.03 31.26
N VAL A 644 -36.63 0.64 30.04
CA VAL A 644 -36.62 1.49 28.85
C VAL A 644 -37.92 1.25 28.09
N GLU A 645 -38.61 2.36 27.80
CA GLU A 645 -39.74 2.40 26.89
C GLU A 645 -39.30 3.07 25.58
N LEU A 646 -39.65 2.42 24.46
CA LEU A 646 -39.39 2.90 23.11
C LEU A 646 -40.70 2.97 22.34
N ALA A 647 -41.01 4.12 21.76
CA ALA A 647 -42.10 4.26 20.81
C ALA A 647 -41.83 3.43 19.54
N ALA A 648 -42.87 3.27 18.71
CA ALA A 648 -42.75 2.60 17.42
C ALA A 648 -41.66 3.26 16.57
N GLY A 649 -40.69 2.47 16.09
CA GLY A 649 -39.58 2.96 15.28
C GLY A 649 -38.56 3.85 16.03
N GLU A 650 -38.69 4.05 17.34
CA GLU A 650 -37.81 4.95 18.09
C GLU A 650 -36.38 4.40 18.20
N GLU A 651 -35.41 5.25 17.92
CA GLU A 651 -34.00 5.07 18.26
C GLU A 651 -33.62 6.02 19.38
N LYS A 652 -32.96 5.51 20.42
CA LYS A 652 -32.64 6.24 21.64
C LYS A 652 -31.27 5.88 22.17
N THR A 653 -30.48 6.89 22.53
CA THR A 653 -29.25 6.69 23.31
C THR A 653 -29.60 6.57 24.78
N VAL A 654 -29.19 5.48 25.42
CA VAL A 654 -29.40 5.23 26.84
C VAL A 654 -28.07 5.32 27.57
N VAL A 655 -28.02 6.08 28.66
CA VAL A 655 -26.78 6.39 29.41
C VAL A 655 -26.94 5.99 30.88
N PHE A 656 -25.88 5.38 31.42
CA PHE A 656 -25.70 5.02 32.81
C PHE A 656 -24.49 5.77 33.35
N ASP A 657 -24.68 6.63 34.34
CA ASP A 657 -23.61 7.38 34.98
C ASP A 657 -23.46 7.00 36.47
N ALA A 658 -22.29 7.30 37.02
CA ALA A 658 -21.94 6.99 38.40
C ALA A 658 -22.74 7.75 39.48
N THR A 659 -23.57 8.72 39.10
CA THR A 659 -24.48 9.43 40.02
C THR A 659 -25.76 8.63 40.21
N ALA A 660 -26.35 8.13 39.11
CA ALA A 660 -27.54 7.29 39.15
C ALA A 660 -27.21 5.82 39.51
N TYR A 661 -26.02 5.34 39.14
CA TYR A 661 -25.56 3.96 39.36
C TYR A 661 -24.25 3.97 40.16
N PRO A 662 -24.29 4.04 41.50
CA PRO A 662 -23.10 4.19 42.34
C PRO A 662 -22.03 3.12 42.14
N GLN A 663 -22.41 1.92 41.70
CA GLN A 663 -21.47 0.84 41.37
C GLN A 663 -20.54 1.17 40.20
N LEU A 664 -20.87 2.15 39.36
CA LEU A 664 -19.98 2.69 38.32
C LEU A 664 -18.88 3.61 38.88
N ASN A 665 -18.81 3.82 40.20
CA ASN A 665 -17.64 4.35 40.89
C ASN A 665 -16.67 3.19 41.18
N MET A 666 -15.87 2.82 40.17
CA MET A 666 -14.93 1.71 40.25
C MET A 666 -13.77 2.03 41.21
N ARG A 667 -13.45 1.11 42.11
CA ARG A 667 -12.29 1.18 43.01
C ARG A 667 -11.19 0.27 42.50
N HIS A 668 -9.95 0.73 42.59
CA HIS A 668 -8.74 0.05 42.13
C HIS A 668 -8.87 -0.55 40.72
N PRO A 669 -9.27 0.25 39.70
CA PRO A 669 -9.37 -0.25 38.34
C PRO A 669 -8.01 -0.75 37.85
N ARG A 670 -7.98 -1.93 37.23
CA ARG A 670 -6.88 -2.29 36.32
C ARG A 670 -6.96 -1.38 35.09
N LEU A 671 -6.15 -0.33 35.08
CA LEU A 671 -6.14 0.66 34.00
C LEU A 671 -5.57 0.07 32.71
N TRP A 672 -6.10 0.53 31.59
CA TRP A 672 -5.49 0.32 30.29
C TRP A 672 -4.33 1.30 30.12
N TRP A 673 -3.18 0.79 29.69
CA TRP A 673 -1.98 1.58 29.40
C TRP A 673 -1.38 1.20 28.05
N PRO A 674 -0.81 2.18 27.33
CA PRO A 674 -0.03 1.90 26.14
C PRO A 674 1.28 1.19 26.49
N LYS A 675 1.86 0.52 25.51
CA LYS A 675 3.14 -0.18 25.60
C LYS A 675 4.21 0.73 26.23
N GLY A 676 4.94 0.20 27.20
CA GLY A 676 5.97 0.92 27.94
C GLY A 676 5.46 1.70 29.17
N TYR A 677 4.17 2.01 29.26
CA TYR A 677 3.59 2.74 30.40
C TYR A 677 2.89 1.84 31.42
N GLY A 678 2.48 0.65 31.00
CA GLY A 678 1.81 -0.34 31.84
C GLY A 678 1.20 -1.47 31.01
N ALA A 679 0.33 -2.27 31.62
CA ALA A 679 -0.41 -3.33 30.92
C ALA A 679 -1.68 -2.78 30.23
N PRO A 680 -1.98 -3.20 28.98
CA PRO A 680 -3.20 -2.83 28.26
C PRO A 680 -4.41 -3.64 28.75
N ASN A 681 -4.84 -3.41 30.00
CA ASN A 681 -5.95 -4.17 30.59
C ASN A 681 -7.28 -3.86 29.90
N LEU A 682 -7.98 -4.91 29.47
CA LEU A 682 -9.31 -4.83 28.86
C LEU A 682 -10.32 -5.64 29.70
N TYR A 683 -11.49 -5.06 29.93
CA TYR A 683 -12.61 -5.73 30.59
C TYR A 683 -13.57 -6.30 29.55
N ASP A 684 -14.11 -7.48 29.81
CA ASP A 684 -15.32 -7.94 29.14
C ASP A 684 -16.47 -7.01 29.49
N ALA A 685 -17.13 -6.47 28.47
CA ALA A 685 -18.28 -5.61 28.61
C ALA A 685 -19.42 -6.08 27.70
N ASN A 686 -20.64 -5.84 28.15
CA ASN A 686 -21.84 -6.24 27.44
C ASN A 686 -22.98 -5.27 27.71
N PHE A 687 -23.84 -5.10 26.72
CA PHE A 687 -25.20 -4.60 26.91
C PHE A 687 -26.19 -5.62 26.37
N THR A 688 -27.30 -5.82 27.08
CA THR A 688 -28.36 -6.75 26.70
C THR A 688 -29.71 -6.07 26.90
N PHE A 689 -30.56 -6.05 25.88
CA PHE A 689 -31.95 -5.59 26.01
C PHE A 689 -32.89 -6.77 26.12
N LYS A 690 -33.75 -6.80 27.14
CA LYS A 690 -34.74 -7.86 27.38
C LYS A 690 -36.16 -7.33 27.32
N VAL A 691 -37.07 -8.11 26.74
CA VAL A 691 -38.52 -7.89 26.80
C VAL A 691 -39.11 -9.01 27.65
N GLY A 692 -39.54 -8.68 28.87
CA GLY A 692 -39.75 -9.70 29.91
C GLY A 692 -38.45 -10.44 30.21
N ASP A 693 -38.49 -11.78 30.24
CA ASP A 693 -37.30 -12.61 30.47
C ASP A 693 -36.54 -12.99 29.19
N LYS A 694 -37.03 -12.59 28.00
CA LYS A 694 -36.43 -12.93 26.71
C LYS A 694 -35.43 -11.86 26.28
N VAL A 695 -34.21 -12.27 25.92
CA VAL A 695 -33.24 -11.39 25.26
C VAL A 695 -33.74 -11.02 23.87
N SER A 696 -33.82 -9.72 23.62
CA SER A 696 -34.06 -9.19 22.29
C SER A 696 -32.76 -9.08 21.51
N ASP A 697 -31.74 -8.43 22.08
CA ASP A 697 -30.43 -8.30 21.43
C ASP A 697 -29.34 -8.07 22.48
N ALA A 698 -28.10 -8.38 22.11
CA ALA A 698 -26.93 -8.21 22.97
C ALA A 698 -25.70 -7.80 22.17
N ARG A 699 -24.90 -6.87 22.72
CA ARG A 699 -23.62 -6.45 22.15
C ARG A 699 -22.49 -6.68 23.15
N ASN A 700 -21.60 -7.61 22.81
CA ASN A 700 -20.34 -7.82 23.51
C ASN A 700 -19.26 -6.91 22.94
N PHE A 701 -18.38 -6.41 23.81
CA PHE A 701 -17.23 -5.59 23.41
C PHE A 701 -16.16 -5.61 24.53
N LYS A 702 -14.98 -5.08 24.24
CA LYS A 702 -13.93 -4.86 25.25
C LYS A 702 -13.92 -3.40 25.68
N ALA A 703 -13.77 -3.17 26.98
CA ALA A 703 -13.64 -1.82 27.55
C ALA A 703 -12.28 -1.64 28.23
N GLY A 704 -11.48 -0.66 27.79
CA GLY A 704 -10.27 -0.24 28.50
C GLY A 704 -10.54 0.98 29.37
N ILE A 705 -10.25 0.87 30.67
CA ILE A 705 -10.44 1.98 31.63
C ILE A 705 -9.20 2.87 31.61
N ARG A 706 -9.33 4.06 31.03
CA ARG A 706 -8.27 5.06 30.94
C ARG A 706 -8.86 6.47 30.82
N GLN A 707 -8.08 7.50 31.11
CA GLN A 707 -8.45 8.87 30.80
C GLN A 707 -7.36 9.54 29.96
N MET A 708 -7.77 10.15 28.85
CA MET A 708 -6.92 11.05 28.08
C MET A 708 -7.16 12.49 28.51
N THR A 709 -6.08 13.27 28.54
CA THR A 709 -6.16 14.73 28.65
C THR A 709 -5.13 15.36 27.73
N PHE A 710 -5.36 16.61 27.32
CA PHE A 710 -4.58 17.29 26.30
C PHE A 710 -4.29 18.73 26.72
N ASN A 711 -3.16 19.27 26.28
CA ASN A 711 -2.89 20.70 26.31
C ASN A 711 -2.27 21.14 24.98
N GLU A 712 -2.44 22.42 24.66
CA GLU A 712 -1.91 23.04 23.44
C GLU A 712 -1.07 24.29 23.78
N ASP A 713 -0.48 24.29 24.98
CA ASP A 713 0.29 25.42 25.50
C ASP A 713 1.40 25.81 24.52
N ASN A 714 1.52 27.12 24.24
CA ASN A 714 2.44 27.67 23.26
C ASN A 714 2.27 27.09 21.83
N ARG A 715 1.07 26.64 21.48
CA ARG A 715 0.76 25.95 20.20
C ARG A 715 1.56 24.65 20.05
N ILE A 716 1.65 23.86 21.12
CA ILE A 716 2.30 22.55 21.12
C ILE A 716 1.34 21.55 21.75
N LEU A 717 0.89 20.57 20.97
CA LEU A 717 0.05 19.49 21.47
C LEU A 717 0.87 18.57 22.39
N SER A 718 0.45 18.47 23.66
CA SER A 718 0.91 17.41 24.57
C SER A 718 -0.26 16.53 24.96
N LEU A 719 -0.01 15.22 24.93
CA LEU A 719 -0.96 14.18 25.27
C LEU A 719 -0.63 13.63 26.65
N PHE A 720 -1.65 13.23 27.40
CA PHE A 720 -1.50 12.59 28.69
C PHE A 720 -2.46 11.42 28.78
N ILE A 721 -2.01 10.34 29.42
CA ILE A 721 -2.81 9.17 29.73
C ILE A 721 -2.74 8.88 31.22
N ASN A 722 -3.92 8.79 31.86
CA ASN A 722 -4.06 8.56 33.30
C ASN A 722 -3.21 9.54 34.14
N GLY A 723 -3.12 10.80 33.69
CA GLY A 723 -2.35 11.87 34.35
C GLY A 723 -0.84 11.87 34.10
N ARG A 724 -0.30 10.90 33.35
CA ARG A 724 1.12 10.86 32.95
C ARG A 724 1.29 11.39 31.53
N ARG A 725 2.37 12.15 31.27
CA ARG A 725 2.68 12.67 29.94
C ARG A 725 2.94 11.50 28.99
N PHE A 726 2.33 11.52 27.82
CA PHE A 726 2.42 10.48 26.81
C PHE A 726 3.23 10.97 25.59
N ILE A 727 4.27 10.22 25.24
CA ILE A 727 5.10 10.47 24.05
C ILE A 727 4.68 9.53 22.92
N GLY A 728 4.09 10.07 21.86
CA GLY A 728 3.76 9.33 20.64
C GLY A 728 5.03 8.99 19.86
N ARG A 729 5.42 7.72 19.85
CA ARG A 729 6.53 7.19 19.06
C ARG A 729 5.98 6.09 18.16
N GLY A 730 6.17 6.22 16.86
CA GLY A 730 5.69 5.20 15.94
C GLY A 730 5.79 5.59 14.49
N GLY A 731 4.76 5.24 13.71
CA GLY A 731 4.72 5.56 12.30
C GLY A 731 3.32 5.67 11.73
N ASN A 732 3.29 6.16 10.51
CA ASN A 732 2.10 6.29 9.69
C ASN A 732 1.83 4.97 8.98
N TRP A 733 0.55 4.65 8.90
CA TRP A 733 0.02 3.48 8.22
C TRP A 733 -1.08 3.98 7.29
N GLY A 734 -0.75 4.08 6.00
CA GLY A 734 -1.65 4.68 5.00
C GLY A 734 -2.73 3.74 4.48
N PHE A 735 -2.42 2.45 4.37
CA PHE A 735 -3.31 1.46 3.75
C PHE A 735 -3.02 0.08 4.33
N SER A 736 -4.04 -0.78 4.50
CA SER A 736 -3.85 -2.11 5.09
C SER A 736 -3.09 -3.05 4.15
N GLU A 737 -3.55 -3.17 2.91
CA GLU A 737 -2.90 -3.87 1.81
C GLU A 737 -3.44 -3.35 0.48
N SER A 738 -2.65 -3.39 -0.60
CA SER A 738 -2.98 -2.75 -1.89
C SER A 738 -4.38 -3.09 -2.41
N ASN A 739 -4.91 -4.26 -2.07
CA ASN A 739 -6.25 -4.74 -2.41
C ASN A 739 -7.15 -5.06 -1.21
N LEU A 740 -6.83 -4.55 -0.01
CA LEU A 740 -7.63 -4.67 1.22
C LEU A 740 -7.82 -6.12 1.70
N ASN A 741 -6.80 -6.96 1.49
CA ASN A 741 -6.90 -8.37 1.83
C ASN A 741 -6.59 -8.68 3.30
N TYR A 742 -6.11 -7.72 4.11
CA TYR A 742 -5.79 -7.93 5.53
C TYR A 742 -7.00 -8.40 6.33
N ARG A 743 -6.79 -9.38 7.20
CA ARG A 743 -7.77 -9.87 8.17
C ARG A 743 -7.17 -9.81 9.58
N GLY A 744 -7.85 -10.44 10.53
CA GLY A 744 -7.51 -10.35 11.96
C GLY A 744 -6.07 -10.76 12.24
N ARG A 745 -5.58 -11.78 11.55
CA ARG A 745 -4.21 -12.27 11.73
C ARG A 745 -3.16 -11.23 11.31
N GLU A 746 -3.30 -10.61 10.14
CA GLU A 746 -2.26 -9.70 9.62
C GLU A 746 -2.23 -8.37 10.37
N TYR A 747 -3.39 -7.87 10.80
CA TYR A 747 -3.44 -6.74 11.73
C TYR A 747 -2.76 -7.07 13.06
N ASP A 748 -3.01 -8.24 13.65
CA ASP A 748 -2.36 -8.64 14.90
C ASP A 748 -0.83 -8.71 14.77
N ILE A 749 -0.33 -9.30 13.67
CA ILE A 749 1.11 -9.39 13.40
C ILE A 749 1.73 -8.00 13.26
N ALA A 750 1.16 -7.16 12.39
CA ALA A 750 1.66 -5.82 12.10
C ALA A 750 1.69 -4.93 13.35
N VAL A 751 0.63 -4.95 14.17
CA VAL A 751 0.56 -4.20 15.42
C VAL A 751 1.50 -4.79 16.47
N ALA A 752 1.64 -6.11 16.56
CA ALA A 752 2.61 -6.75 17.43
C ALA A 752 4.07 -6.37 17.08
N TYR A 753 4.40 -6.23 15.80
CA TYR A 753 5.67 -5.69 15.33
C TYR A 753 5.87 -4.23 15.76
N HIS A 754 4.84 -3.38 15.69
CA HIS A 754 4.91 -2.02 16.22
C HIS A 754 5.21 -2.04 17.74
N ALA A 755 4.50 -2.86 18.50
CA ALA A 755 4.72 -2.99 19.94
C ALA A 755 6.11 -3.56 20.30
N ASP A 756 6.64 -4.49 19.50
CA ASP A 756 7.97 -5.08 19.70
C ASP A 756 9.11 -4.10 19.33
N MET A 757 8.87 -3.14 18.42
CA MET A 757 9.75 -2.00 18.17
C MET A 757 9.69 -0.91 19.27
N ASN A 758 8.96 -1.13 20.35
CA ASN A 758 8.70 -0.13 21.41
C ASN A 758 7.91 1.11 20.93
N PHE A 759 7.18 1.00 19.82
CA PHE A 759 6.22 2.03 19.45
C PHE A 759 5.07 2.09 20.45
N THR A 760 4.52 3.29 20.59
CA THR A 760 3.43 3.63 21.51
C THR A 760 2.21 4.16 20.78
N MET A 761 2.36 4.57 19.52
CA MET A 761 1.30 5.14 18.70
C MET A 761 1.45 4.75 17.23
N MET A 762 0.36 4.64 16.51
CA MET A 762 0.31 4.57 15.05
C MET A 762 -0.69 5.59 14.51
N ARG A 763 -0.47 6.08 13.29
CA ARG A 763 -1.42 6.95 12.60
C ARG A 763 -2.10 6.23 11.45
N ASN A 764 -3.42 6.09 11.52
CA ASN A 764 -4.27 5.68 10.40
C ASN A 764 -4.36 6.87 9.44
N TRP A 765 -3.38 6.99 8.56
CA TRP A 765 -3.17 8.16 7.70
C TRP A 765 -4.30 8.25 6.67
N VAL A 766 -4.89 9.45 6.54
CA VAL A 766 -6.08 9.71 5.70
C VAL A 766 -7.27 8.76 6.03
N GLY A 767 -7.25 8.08 7.19
CA GLY A 767 -8.37 7.28 7.70
C GLY A 767 -8.77 6.09 6.84
N MET A 768 -7.89 5.60 5.96
CA MET A 768 -8.24 4.59 4.95
C MET A 768 -8.20 3.14 5.45
N ILE A 769 -8.14 2.91 6.76
CA ILE A 769 -8.30 1.58 7.37
C ILE A 769 -9.56 1.60 8.22
N GLY A 770 -10.53 0.74 7.88
CA GLY A 770 -11.85 0.67 8.50
C GLY A 770 -12.17 -0.60 9.28
N ASP A 771 -11.26 -1.57 9.27
CA ASP A 771 -11.42 -2.89 9.89
C ASP A 771 -11.39 -2.82 11.42
N GLU A 772 -12.33 -3.52 12.09
CA GLU A 772 -12.42 -3.55 13.56
C GLU A 772 -11.19 -4.23 14.17
N GLU A 773 -10.64 -5.19 13.43
CA GLU A 773 -9.46 -6.00 13.75
C GLU A 773 -8.22 -5.15 14.01
N LEU A 774 -8.04 -4.02 13.31
CA LEU A 774 -6.94 -3.09 13.59
C LEU A 774 -7.07 -2.53 15.01
N TYR A 775 -8.24 -2.02 15.36
CA TYR A 775 -8.50 -1.39 16.65
C TYR A 775 -8.42 -2.40 17.79
N GLU A 776 -8.91 -3.62 17.58
CA GLU A 776 -8.77 -4.72 18.54
C GLU A 776 -7.32 -5.12 18.77
N ALA A 777 -6.52 -5.20 17.71
CA ALA A 777 -5.09 -5.47 17.82
C ALA A 777 -4.36 -4.35 18.58
N CYS A 778 -4.67 -3.09 18.29
CA CYS A 778 -4.11 -1.93 18.99
C CYS A 778 -4.50 -1.90 20.48
N ASP A 779 -5.75 -2.19 20.81
CA ASP A 779 -6.22 -2.32 22.19
C ASP A 779 -5.46 -3.41 22.94
N ARG A 780 -5.24 -4.57 22.30
CA ARG A 780 -4.56 -5.75 22.88
C ARG A 780 -3.07 -5.52 23.12
N HIS A 781 -2.39 -4.88 22.16
CA HIS A 781 -0.94 -4.65 22.22
C HIS A 781 -0.55 -3.32 22.88
N GLY A 782 -1.53 -2.46 23.22
CA GLY A 782 -1.28 -1.18 23.86
C GLY A 782 -0.70 -0.14 22.89
N ILE A 783 -1.16 -0.12 21.64
CA ILE A 783 -0.76 0.88 20.65
C ILE A 783 -1.87 1.92 20.50
N MET A 784 -1.54 3.18 20.74
CA MET A 784 -2.46 4.30 20.56
C MET A 784 -2.71 4.59 19.08
N ILE A 785 -3.91 5.03 18.71
CA ILE A 785 -4.25 5.38 17.33
C ILE A 785 -4.48 6.89 17.21
N TRP A 786 -3.71 7.53 16.35
CA TRP A 786 -4.07 8.79 15.73
C TRP A 786 -4.97 8.49 14.53
N GLN A 787 -6.22 8.94 14.57
CA GLN A 787 -7.22 8.65 13.54
C GLN A 787 -7.46 9.87 12.64
N ASP A 788 -7.02 9.79 11.37
CA ASP A 788 -7.42 10.79 10.37
C ASP A 788 -8.83 10.50 9.82
N PHE A 789 -9.42 11.49 9.16
CA PHE A 789 -10.51 11.32 8.20
C PHE A 789 -9.98 11.37 6.76
N TRP A 790 -10.84 11.06 5.80
CA TRP A 790 -10.51 10.80 4.38
C TRP A 790 -10.18 12.06 3.56
N LEU A 791 -9.30 12.91 4.07
CA LEU A 791 -8.83 14.13 3.41
C LEU A 791 -7.30 14.13 3.38
N ALA A 792 -6.74 14.06 2.17
CA ALA A 792 -5.31 14.21 1.94
C ALA A 792 -4.89 15.69 1.86
N ASN A 793 -3.61 15.95 1.55
CA ASN A 793 -3.13 17.31 1.31
C ASN A 793 -4.03 17.99 0.24
N PRO A 794 -4.42 19.28 0.39
CA PRO A 794 -5.12 20.01 -0.67
C PRO A 794 -4.43 19.97 -2.03
N ALA A 795 -3.11 19.71 -2.05
CA ALA A 795 -2.37 19.51 -3.28
C ALA A 795 -2.70 18.19 -3.99
N ASP A 796 -3.04 17.14 -3.23
CA ASP A 796 -3.16 15.79 -3.78
C ASP A 796 -4.60 15.44 -4.17
N GLY A 797 -5.52 16.41 -4.18
CA GLY A 797 -6.89 16.21 -4.61
C GLY A 797 -7.83 17.31 -4.13
N PRO A 798 -8.99 17.48 -4.80
CA PRO A 798 -9.97 18.48 -4.41
C PRO A 798 -10.68 18.09 -3.11
N ASP A 799 -11.43 19.05 -2.59
CA ASP A 799 -12.38 18.77 -1.51
C ASP A 799 -13.54 17.88 -2.01
N PRO A 800 -14.16 17.06 -1.12
CA PRO A 800 -15.22 16.14 -1.52
C PRO A 800 -16.42 16.84 -2.17
N TYR A 801 -16.93 16.30 -3.28
CA TYR A 801 -18.12 16.81 -3.97
C TYR A 801 -19.43 16.41 -3.27
N TYR A 802 -19.36 15.43 -2.35
CA TYR A 802 -20.50 14.93 -1.58
C TYR A 802 -20.28 15.13 -0.07
N PRO A 803 -20.25 16.37 0.45
CA PRO A 803 -19.90 16.65 1.84
C PRO A 803 -20.89 16.00 2.84
N GLU A 804 -22.18 15.91 2.50
CA GLU A 804 -23.17 15.26 3.39
C GLU A 804 -22.95 13.74 3.50
N MET A 805 -22.57 13.08 2.40
CA MET A 805 -22.18 11.67 2.42
C MET A 805 -20.92 11.47 3.28
N PHE A 806 -19.93 12.36 3.15
CA PHE A 806 -18.73 12.35 3.99
C PHE A 806 -19.08 12.50 5.48
N ILE A 807 -19.93 13.46 5.83
CA ILE A 807 -20.34 13.73 7.22
C ILE A 807 -21.11 12.53 7.79
N ALA A 808 -21.99 11.90 7.00
CA ALA A 808 -22.73 10.72 7.42
C ALA A 808 -21.79 9.53 7.70
N ASN A 809 -20.80 9.29 6.82
CA ASN A 809 -19.78 8.27 7.02
C ASN A 809 -18.95 8.57 8.28
N ALA A 810 -18.53 9.82 8.49
CA ALA A 810 -17.75 10.20 9.67
C ALA A 810 -18.53 9.99 10.97
N GLU A 811 -19.84 10.29 11.00
CA GLU A 811 -20.67 10.05 12.18
C GLU A 811 -20.87 8.56 12.48
N ASP A 812 -21.10 7.73 11.46
CA ASP A 812 -21.18 6.27 11.62
C ASP A 812 -19.83 5.69 12.09
N TYR A 813 -18.74 6.14 11.47
CA TYR A 813 -17.41 5.65 11.73
C TYR A 813 -16.93 5.94 13.17
N VAL A 814 -17.17 7.15 13.68
CA VAL A 814 -16.85 7.48 15.08
C VAL A 814 -17.67 6.63 16.05
N LYS A 815 -18.95 6.36 15.75
CA LYS A 815 -19.79 5.46 16.58
C LYS A 815 -19.27 4.01 16.56
N ARG A 816 -18.77 3.54 15.43
CA ARG A 816 -18.18 2.21 15.27
C ARG A 816 -16.95 2.03 16.16
N ILE A 817 -16.04 3.01 16.17
CA ILE A 817 -14.70 2.82 16.79
C ILE A 817 -14.56 3.39 18.22
N ARG A 818 -15.53 4.16 18.72
CA ARG A 818 -15.41 4.86 20.03
C ARG A 818 -15.32 3.96 21.26
N SER A 819 -15.61 2.65 21.14
CA SER A 819 -15.43 1.70 22.24
C SER A 819 -13.97 1.33 22.48
N HIS A 820 -13.07 1.59 21.52
CA HIS A 820 -11.68 1.19 21.59
C HIS A 820 -10.82 2.11 22.47
N ALA A 821 -10.06 1.49 23.37
CA ALA A 821 -9.18 2.21 24.29
C ALA A 821 -7.92 2.77 23.61
N SER A 822 -7.59 2.29 22.42
CA SER A 822 -6.44 2.76 21.64
C SER A 822 -6.65 4.14 21.03
N ILE A 823 -7.88 4.62 20.80
CA ILE A 823 -8.11 5.91 20.14
C ILE A 823 -7.50 7.07 20.95
N ALA A 824 -6.53 7.77 20.38
CA ALA A 824 -5.80 8.83 21.06
C ALA A 824 -6.32 10.22 20.69
N ILE A 825 -6.40 10.50 19.40
CA ILE A 825 -6.84 11.79 18.84
C ILE A 825 -7.53 11.55 17.49
N TYR A 826 -8.39 12.49 17.11
CA TYR A 826 -8.93 12.60 15.75
C TYR A 826 -8.26 13.76 15.01
N CYS A 827 -8.01 13.58 13.72
CA CYS A 827 -7.42 14.60 12.85
C CYS A 827 -8.27 14.79 11.58
N GLY A 828 -8.59 16.03 11.26
CA GLY A 828 -9.47 16.37 10.14
C GLY A 828 -8.86 16.07 8.77
N ARG A 829 -7.61 16.51 8.52
CA ARG A 829 -6.97 16.42 7.21
C ARG A 829 -5.45 16.26 7.33
N ASN A 830 -4.89 15.51 6.39
CA ASN A 830 -3.44 15.43 6.19
C ASN A 830 -2.89 16.73 5.58
N GLU A 831 -1.84 17.31 6.18
CA GLU A 831 -1.09 18.46 5.62
C GLU A 831 -1.97 19.62 5.12
N GLY A 832 -3.02 19.95 5.86
CA GLY A 832 -3.93 21.03 5.51
C GLY A 832 -5.18 21.05 6.39
N PHE A 833 -6.17 21.86 6.00
CA PHE A 833 -7.42 22.03 6.74
C PHE A 833 -8.61 21.47 5.98
N PRO A 834 -9.57 20.80 6.65
CA PRO A 834 -10.82 20.42 6.01
C PRO A 834 -11.62 21.64 5.54
N PRO A 835 -12.51 21.49 4.54
CA PRO A 835 -13.50 22.51 4.21
C PRO A 835 -14.31 22.91 5.44
N ALA A 836 -14.69 24.18 5.54
CA ALA A 836 -15.34 24.72 6.75
C ALA A 836 -16.59 23.92 7.19
N GLN A 837 -17.43 23.47 6.25
CA GLN A 837 -18.61 22.65 6.54
C GLN A 837 -18.22 21.31 7.19
N ILE A 838 -17.21 20.64 6.63
CA ILE A 838 -16.73 19.34 7.12
C ILE A 838 -16.01 19.53 8.47
N ASP A 839 -15.12 20.51 8.62
CA ASP A 839 -14.40 20.75 9.88
C ASP A 839 -15.36 21.02 11.05
N GLN A 840 -16.38 21.84 10.83
CA GLN A 840 -17.42 22.10 11.83
C GLN A 840 -18.20 20.83 12.20
N ALA A 841 -18.54 20.01 11.21
CA ALA A 841 -19.23 18.75 11.44
C ALA A 841 -18.35 17.75 12.21
N LEU A 842 -17.08 17.58 11.85
CA LEU A 842 -16.14 16.69 12.54
C LEU A 842 -15.93 17.11 14.00
N ARG A 843 -15.74 18.41 14.26
CA ARG A 843 -15.65 18.97 15.63
C ARG A 843 -16.91 18.70 16.45
N ARG A 844 -18.09 18.77 15.82
CA ARG A 844 -19.37 18.43 16.46
C ARG A 844 -19.45 16.93 16.74
N ILE A 845 -19.19 16.09 15.73
CA ILE A 845 -19.27 14.63 15.83
C ILE A 845 -18.35 14.12 16.95
N VAL A 846 -17.08 14.50 16.98
CA VAL A 846 -16.14 14.03 18.01
C VAL A 846 -16.62 14.47 19.40
N ARG A 847 -17.00 15.74 19.57
CA ARG A 847 -17.50 16.27 20.85
C ARG A 847 -18.78 15.60 21.33
N GLU A 848 -19.71 15.25 20.43
CA GLU A 848 -21.00 14.66 20.80
C GLU A 848 -20.91 13.14 20.98
N LYS A 849 -20.10 12.46 20.16
CA LYS A 849 -20.08 11.00 20.09
C LYS A 849 -18.89 10.37 20.83
N HIS A 850 -17.80 11.11 21.03
CA HIS A 850 -16.59 10.68 21.74
C HIS A 850 -15.97 11.85 22.57
N PRO A 851 -16.72 12.43 23.52
CA PRO A 851 -16.44 13.75 24.12
C PRO A 851 -15.09 13.91 24.83
N ASP A 852 -14.43 12.82 25.23
CA ASP A 852 -13.17 12.88 25.99
C ASP A 852 -11.92 12.75 25.11
N ILE A 853 -12.09 12.65 23.78
CA ILE A 853 -11.00 12.58 22.82
C ILE A 853 -10.90 13.90 22.05
N HIS A 854 -9.65 14.33 21.83
CA HIS A 854 -9.34 15.60 21.19
C HIS A 854 -9.43 15.53 19.67
N TYR A 855 -9.75 16.67 19.05
CA TYR A 855 -9.78 16.86 17.61
C TYR A 855 -8.84 18.01 17.21
N ILE A 856 -8.00 17.76 16.21
CA ILE A 856 -7.20 18.77 15.52
C ILE A 856 -7.58 18.80 14.03
N SER A 857 -7.46 19.97 13.38
CA SER A 857 -7.84 20.08 11.96
C SER A 857 -6.75 19.64 10.99
N SER A 858 -5.48 19.92 11.30
CA SER A 858 -4.33 19.62 10.43
C SER A 858 -3.36 18.66 11.11
N SER A 859 -2.82 17.70 10.34
CA SER A 859 -1.74 16.83 10.78
C SER A 859 -0.37 17.51 10.79
N ALA A 860 -0.19 18.64 10.10
CA ALA A 860 1.12 19.24 9.88
C ALA A 860 1.27 20.68 10.41
N ASP A 861 0.18 21.29 10.86
CA ASP A 861 0.12 22.70 11.24
C ASP A 861 -0.42 22.94 12.65
N ASP A 862 -0.47 24.21 13.05
CA ASP A 862 -0.94 24.70 14.34
C ASP A 862 -0.20 24.12 15.55
N VAL A 863 -0.71 23.04 16.13
CA VAL A 863 -0.23 22.47 17.40
C VAL A 863 0.72 21.29 17.20
N VAL A 864 0.84 20.83 15.96
CA VAL A 864 1.75 19.77 15.52
C VAL A 864 2.64 20.27 14.38
N SER A 865 3.48 19.40 13.86
CA SER A 865 4.28 19.61 12.65
C SER A 865 4.28 18.32 11.85
N GLY A 866 4.37 18.35 10.52
CA GLY A 866 4.22 17.12 9.73
C GLY A 866 4.93 17.09 8.38
N HIS A 867 5.43 18.21 7.87
CA HIS A 867 6.22 18.19 6.65
C HIS A 867 7.58 17.52 6.90
N GLY A 868 8.14 16.87 5.88
CA GLY A 868 9.31 15.99 5.93
C GLY A 868 10.62 16.48 6.62
N PRO A 869 11.79 15.98 6.23
CA PRO A 869 12.09 15.28 4.98
C PRO A 869 11.59 13.84 4.94
N TYR A 870 11.51 13.31 3.72
CA TYR A 870 11.14 11.92 3.43
C TYR A 870 12.31 11.11 2.81
N ARG A 871 13.51 11.70 2.75
CA ARG A 871 14.74 11.13 2.16
C ARG A 871 15.77 10.81 3.24
N MET A 872 16.70 9.91 2.91
CA MET A 872 17.82 9.57 3.80
C MET A 872 18.76 10.76 4.00
N LEU A 873 19.06 11.07 5.25
CA LEU A 873 20.07 12.05 5.66
C LEU A 873 21.21 11.38 6.44
N PRO A 874 22.44 11.91 6.40
CA PRO A 874 23.49 11.53 7.35
C PRO A 874 23.03 11.67 8.82
N ALA A 875 23.51 10.78 9.69
CA ALA A 875 23.11 10.72 11.11
C ALA A 875 23.12 12.09 11.81
N LYS A 876 24.21 12.85 11.67
CA LYS A 876 24.39 14.18 12.26
C LYS A 876 23.35 15.21 11.82
N GLU A 877 22.83 15.10 10.60
CA GLU A 877 21.85 16.06 10.09
C GLU A 877 20.50 15.90 10.79
N TYR A 878 20.07 14.68 11.14
CA TYR A 878 18.83 14.46 11.88
C TYR A 878 18.80 15.21 13.22
N PHE A 879 19.93 15.21 13.95
CA PHE A 879 20.08 15.89 15.24
C PHE A 879 20.13 17.44 15.12
N THR A 880 20.30 17.98 13.91
CA THR A 880 20.45 19.43 13.69
C THR A 880 19.32 20.04 12.85
N LEU A 881 18.29 19.25 12.52
CA LEU A 881 17.09 19.75 11.83
C LEU A 881 16.47 20.91 12.62
N LYS A 882 16.10 21.99 11.93
CA LYS A 882 15.43 23.14 12.55
C LYS A 882 13.92 22.96 12.61
N THR A 883 13.34 22.34 11.58
CA THR A 883 11.89 22.19 11.43
C THR A 883 11.38 20.94 12.15
N GLY A 884 10.24 21.07 12.84
CA GLY A 884 9.52 19.95 13.46
C GLY A 884 10.17 19.38 14.72
N ASN A 885 11.20 20.02 15.27
CA ASN A 885 11.91 19.54 16.46
C ASN A 885 11.30 19.99 17.80
N ASP A 886 10.47 21.02 17.80
CA ASP A 886 9.83 21.63 18.97
C ASP A 886 8.39 21.16 19.23
N LYS A 887 7.78 20.47 18.26
CA LYS A 887 6.40 19.93 18.30
C LYS A 887 6.36 18.41 18.14
N PHE A 888 5.20 17.83 18.42
CA PHE A 888 4.92 16.45 17.99
C PHE A 888 4.94 16.43 16.45
N HIS A 889 5.83 15.60 15.91
CA HIS A 889 6.07 15.51 14.48
C HIS A 889 5.34 14.28 13.91
N SER A 890 4.34 14.51 13.08
CA SER A 890 3.39 13.50 12.59
C SER A 890 3.90 12.71 11.39
N GLU A 891 4.86 13.23 10.61
CA GLU A 891 5.50 12.49 9.51
C GLU A 891 6.96 12.91 9.32
N ARG A 892 7.88 11.93 9.22
CA ARG A 892 9.26 12.09 8.74
C ARG A 892 9.81 10.74 8.32
N GLY A 893 10.45 10.67 7.17
CA GLY A 893 10.78 9.39 6.57
C GLY A 893 12.14 9.32 5.92
N MET A 894 12.54 8.10 5.60
CA MET A 894 13.63 7.80 4.67
C MET A 894 13.35 6.47 3.96
N PRO A 895 13.94 6.20 2.78
CA PRO A 895 13.84 4.89 2.14
C PRO A 895 14.28 3.75 3.06
N ASN A 896 13.63 2.59 2.95
CA ASN A 896 14.02 1.35 3.62
C ASN A 896 14.01 0.20 2.60
N VAL A 897 15.20 -0.14 2.12
CA VAL A 897 15.38 -1.19 1.09
C VAL A 897 15.14 -2.57 1.70
N MET A 898 14.33 -3.38 1.03
CA MET A 898 14.02 -4.76 1.43
C MET A 898 15.24 -5.69 1.40
N THR A 899 15.14 -6.86 2.01
CA THR A 899 16.19 -7.89 1.95
C THR A 899 16.30 -8.50 0.55
N TYR A 900 17.43 -9.13 0.23
CA TYR A 900 17.61 -9.77 -1.08
C TYR A 900 16.57 -10.88 -1.33
N GLU A 901 16.20 -11.64 -0.30
CA GLU A 901 15.15 -12.64 -0.42
C GLU A 901 13.80 -12.03 -0.81
N SER A 902 13.46 -10.85 -0.30
CA SER A 902 12.25 -10.13 -0.67
C SER A 902 12.33 -9.53 -2.09
N MET A 903 13.51 -9.09 -2.53
CA MET A 903 13.71 -8.65 -3.93
C MET A 903 13.39 -9.77 -4.92
N LEU A 904 13.80 -11.01 -4.62
CA LEU A 904 13.52 -12.18 -5.45
C LEU A 904 12.01 -12.51 -5.54
N ARG A 905 11.21 -12.08 -4.56
CA ARG A 905 9.75 -12.25 -4.56
C ARG A 905 9.03 -11.14 -5.31
N THR A 906 9.64 -9.95 -5.38
CA THR A 906 9.04 -8.73 -5.93
C THR A 906 9.36 -8.52 -7.39
N PHE A 907 10.60 -8.78 -7.82
CA PHE A 907 11.08 -8.44 -9.17
C PHE A 907 11.14 -9.65 -10.10
N SER A 908 11.03 -9.36 -11.40
CA SER A 908 11.43 -10.30 -12.45
C SER A 908 12.95 -10.54 -12.43
N PRO A 909 13.43 -11.71 -12.90
CA PRO A 909 14.87 -11.97 -13.01
C PRO A 909 15.64 -10.86 -13.75
N GLU A 910 15.04 -10.29 -14.79
CA GLU A 910 15.60 -9.22 -15.61
C GLU A 910 15.61 -7.86 -14.88
N GLY A 911 14.58 -7.59 -14.06
CA GLY A 911 14.45 -6.37 -13.27
C GLY A 911 15.23 -6.39 -11.95
N LEU A 912 15.84 -7.52 -11.56
CA LEU A 912 16.62 -7.59 -10.33
C LEU A 912 17.83 -6.64 -10.35
N TRP A 913 18.55 -6.55 -11.47
CA TRP A 913 19.73 -5.69 -11.59
C TRP A 913 20.15 -5.46 -13.05
N PRO A 914 20.55 -4.24 -13.46
CA PRO A 914 20.64 -3.00 -12.66
C PRO A 914 19.28 -2.36 -12.37
N GLN A 915 19.25 -1.29 -11.57
CA GLN A 915 18.02 -0.57 -11.20
C GLN A 915 17.30 -0.01 -12.44
N ASP A 916 16.06 -0.45 -12.68
CA ASP A 916 15.28 -0.14 -13.88
C ASP A 916 13.90 0.47 -13.55
N HIS A 917 12.92 0.36 -14.44
CA HIS A 917 11.55 0.85 -14.19
C HIS A 917 10.78 -0.01 -13.19
N GLN A 918 11.07 -1.31 -13.02
CA GLN A 918 10.41 -2.14 -12.00
C GLN A 918 10.77 -1.66 -10.60
N TRP A 919 12.02 -1.22 -10.39
CA TRP A 919 12.42 -0.58 -9.14
C TRP A 919 11.60 0.68 -8.88
N GLY A 920 11.35 1.47 -9.93
CA GLY A 920 10.52 2.66 -9.83
C GLY A 920 9.03 2.36 -9.63
N MET A 921 8.53 1.29 -10.25
CA MET A 921 7.21 0.74 -9.98
C MET A 921 7.07 0.50 -8.49
N HIS A 922 8.01 -0.23 -7.88
CA HIS A 922 8.09 -0.48 -6.43
C HIS A 922 8.73 0.67 -5.61
N ASP A 923 8.37 1.91 -5.97
CA ASP A 923 8.64 3.18 -5.26
C ASP A 923 10.11 3.67 -5.21
N TYR A 924 11.08 2.91 -5.70
CA TYR A 924 12.50 3.26 -5.63
C TYR A 924 12.96 4.19 -6.78
N THR A 925 12.32 5.34 -6.91
CA THR A 925 12.60 6.30 -7.99
C THR A 925 13.71 7.29 -7.60
N ARG A 926 14.54 7.72 -8.56
CA ARG A 926 15.71 8.61 -8.31
C ARG A 926 15.31 9.97 -7.76
N GLU A 927 14.25 10.51 -8.29
CA GLU A 927 13.68 11.84 -8.05
C GLU A 927 12.32 11.68 -7.36
N GLY A 928 11.92 12.66 -6.57
CA GLY A 928 10.71 12.59 -5.73
C GLY A 928 11.01 12.79 -4.26
N ALA A 929 10.00 12.63 -3.41
CA ALA A 929 10.10 12.88 -1.97
C ALA A 929 11.09 11.92 -1.27
N GLN A 930 11.08 10.65 -1.68
CA GLN A 930 11.96 9.59 -1.17
C GLN A 930 13.43 9.82 -1.53
N GLY A 931 13.72 10.46 -2.67
CA GLY A 931 15.06 10.90 -3.08
C GLY A 931 16.10 9.78 -3.10
N CYS A 932 15.81 8.62 -3.70
CA CYS A 932 16.69 7.43 -3.68
C CYS A 932 18.08 7.66 -4.29
N THR A 933 18.28 8.75 -5.04
CA THR A 933 19.62 9.21 -5.45
C THR A 933 20.53 9.43 -4.23
N SER A 934 20.04 10.13 -3.20
CA SER A 934 20.79 10.36 -1.96
C SER A 934 21.11 9.07 -1.21
N PHE A 935 20.20 8.09 -1.23
CA PHE A 935 20.41 6.78 -0.62
C PHE A 935 21.54 6.02 -1.33
N ASN A 936 21.51 6.00 -2.67
CA ASN A 936 22.58 5.40 -3.48
C ASN A 936 23.93 6.10 -3.23
N GLU A 937 23.98 7.44 -3.20
CA GLU A 937 25.19 8.21 -2.94
C GLU A 937 25.78 7.92 -1.55
N ILE A 938 24.94 7.75 -0.53
CA ILE A 938 25.38 7.38 0.83
C ILE A 938 25.98 5.97 0.84
N ILE A 939 25.38 5.01 0.15
CA ILE A 939 25.96 3.66 0.00
C ILE A 939 27.30 3.74 -0.73
N ALA A 940 27.36 4.43 -1.86
CA ALA A 940 28.55 4.53 -2.69
C ALA A 940 29.71 5.18 -1.93
N LYS A 941 29.44 6.29 -1.21
CA LYS A 941 30.43 6.97 -0.37
C LYS A 941 30.88 6.07 0.81
N GLY A 942 29.92 5.48 1.51
CA GLY A 942 30.15 4.69 2.72
C GLY A 942 30.88 3.38 2.45
N TYR A 943 30.42 2.60 1.47
CA TYR A 943 30.81 1.21 1.30
C TYR A 943 31.30 0.87 -0.10
N GLY A 944 31.24 1.81 -1.05
CA GLY A 944 31.56 1.60 -2.46
C GLY A 944 30.33 1.25 -3.31
N GLU A 945 30.46 1.42 -4.63
CA GLU A 945 29.38 1.16 -5.59
C GLU A 945 28.99 -0.33 -5.62
N PRO A 946 27.74 -0.69 -5.32
CA PRO A 946 27.28 -2.08 -5.39
C PRO A 946 27.30 -2.64 -6.81
N GLN A 947 27.67 -3.91 -6.97
CA GLN A 947 27.81 -4.57 -8.27
C GLN A 947 26.69 -5.58 -8.59
N SER A 948 25.78 -5.80 -7.63
CA SER A 948 24.65 -6.71 -7.78
C SER A 948 23.51 -6.32 -6.84
N ALA A 949 22.30 -6.82 -7.11
CA ALA A 949 21.15 -6.64 -6.21
C ALA A 949 21.42 -7.17 -4.79
N LYS A 950 22.15 -8.30 -4.67
CA LYS A 950 22.50 -8.88 -3.38
C LYS A 950 23.45 -7.97 -2.59
N GLU A 951 24.53 -7.50 -3.21
CA GLU A 951 25.46 -6.55 -2.56
C GLU A 951 24.74 -5.23 -2.21
N PHE A 952 23.88 -4.73 -3.10
CA PHE A 952 23.08 -3.54 -2.83
C PHE A 952 22.17 -3.74 -1.61
N ALA A 953 21.43 -4.84 -1.54
CA ALA A 953 20.53 -5.14 -0.42
C ALA A 953 21.29 -5.30 0.91
N GLU A 954 22.44 -5.98 0.90
CA GLU A 954 23.29 -6.16 2.09
C GLU A 954 23.87 -4.84 2.59
N LEU A 955 24.38 -3.99 1.70
CA LEU A 955 24.90 -2.67 2.05
C LEU A 955 23.78 -1.71 2.48
N ALA A 956 22.61 -1.79 1.86
CA ALA A 956 21.45 -0.99 2.25
C ALA A 956 20.99 -1.28 3.67
N GLN A 957 21.18 -2.49 4.21
CA GLN A 957 20.85 -2.76 5.61
C GLN A 957 21.68 -1.96 6.61
N TRP A 958 22.91 -1.56 6.27
CA TRP A 958 23.68 -0.63 7.11
C TRP A 958 23.03 0.75 7.16
N VAL A 959 22.60 1.26 6.01
CA VAL A 959 21.94 2.57 5.88
C VAL A 959 20.56 2.53 6.55
N ASN A 960 19.80 1.45 6.37
CA ASN A 960 18.53 1.22 7.05
C ASN A 960 18.72 1.25 8.57
N TYR A 961 19.75 0.59 9.10
CA TYR A 961 20.00 0.57 10.55
C TYR A 961 20.40 1.96 11.07
N ASP A 962 21.45 2.55 10.50
CA ASP A 962 22.01 3.80 11.04
C ASP A 962 21.08 4.99 10.86
N GLY A 963 20.41 5.07 9.70
CA GLY A 963 19.46 6.13 9.38
C GLY A 963 18.23 6.10 10.29
N HIS A 964 17.58 4.94 10.45
CA HIS A 964 16.38 4.85 11.28
C HIS A 964 16.68 4.97 12.77
N ARG A 965 17.84 4.47 13.24
CA ARG A 965 18.30 4.73 14.62
C ARG A 965 18.45 6.23 14.84
N SER A 966 19.16 6.91 13.96
CA SER A 966 19.41 8.36 14.04
C SER A 966 18.11 9.17 13.97
N LEU A 967 17.16 8.75 13.13
CA LEU A 967 15.85 9.38 12.99
C LEU A 967 15.12 9.43 14.34
N PHE A 968 15.13 8.34 15.12
CA PHE A 968 14.47 8.28 16.43
C PHE A 968 15.33 8.84 17.58
N GLU A 969 16.63 8.54 17.63
CA GLU A 969 17.53 9.07 18.67
C GLU A 969 17.61 10.61 18.65
N SER A 970 17.50 11.22 17.47
CA SER A 970 17.48 12.69 17.31
C SER A 970 16.32 13.38 18.04
N ARG A 971 15.27 12.64 18.40
CA ARG A 971 14.09 13.16 19.11
C ARG A 971 14.29 13.27 20.62
N SER A 972 15.45 12.86 21.14
CA SER A 972 15.78 12.90 22.57
C SER A 972 15.75 14.30 23.16
N LEU A 973 16.08 15.36 22.40
CA LEU A 973 16.25 16.71 22.97
C LEU A 973 14.96 17.23 23.64
N ASN A 974 13.85 17.19 22.90
CA ASN A 974 12.57 17.75 23.34
C ASN A 974 11.51 16.68 23.70
N ARG A 975 11.74 15.41 23.32
CA ARG A 975 10.82 14.27 23.57
C ARG A 975 9.37 14.64 23.23
N LYS A 976 9.15 15.26 22.07
CA LYS A 976 7.81 15.71 21.63
C LYS A 976 7.05 14.64 20.85
N GLY A 977 7.68 13.50 20.60
CA GLY A 977 7.13 12.43 19.77
C GLY A 977 7.54 12.54 18.31
N LEU A 978 7.43 11.42 17.60
CA LEU A 978 7.66 11.26 16.17
C LEU A 978 6.84 10.08 15.66
N LEU A 979 6.07 10.31 14.61
CA LEU A 979 5.51 9.25 13.78
C LEU A 979 6.27 9.26 12.44
N MET A 980 6.99 8.19 12.13
CA MET A 980 7.75 8.07 10.90
C MET A 980 6.85 7.89 9.67
N TRP A 981 7.31 8.34 8.51
CA TRP A 981 6.74 8.04 7.20
C TRP A 981 7.60 6.96 6.53
N MET A 982 7.15 5.73 6.42
CA MET A 982 6.00 5.08 7.04
C MET A 982 6.50 3.86 7.80
N SER A 983 5.67 3.31 8.68
CA SER A 983 6.05 2.11 9.43
C SER A 983 5.51 0.81 8.83
N HIS A 984 4.59 0.90 7.88
CA HIS A 984 3.92 -0.24 7.29
C HIS A 984 3.81 -0.11 5.76
N PRO A 985 4.25 -1.12 4.99
CA PRO A 985 4.06 -1.18 3.55
C PRO A 985 2.77 -1.91 3.17
N CYS A 986 1.88 -1.24 2.44
CA CYS A 986 0.66 -1.87 1.95
C CYS A 986 0.86 -2.77 0.72
N TRP A 987 2.03 -2.71 0.09
CA TRP A 987 2.38 -3.46 -1.11
C TRP A 987 3.91 -3.65 -1.14
N PRO A 988 4.47 -4.53 -1.99
CA PRO A 988 5.92 -4.68 -2.10
C PRO A 988 6.58 -3.35 -2.44
N SER A 989 7.22 -2.73 -1.46
CA SER A 989 7.82 -1.40 -1.58
C SER A 989 9.29 -1.44 -1.18
N MET A 990 10.06 -0.49 -1.70
CA MET A 990 11.47 -0.28 -1.39
C MET A 990 11.73 0.97 -0.54
N VAL A 991 10.66 1.64 -0.09
CA VAL A 991 10.73 2.88 0.68
C VAL A 991 9.82 2.81 1.90
N TRP A 992 10.09 3.66 2.90
CA TRP A 992 9.13 4.01 3.96
C TRP A 992 8.42 2.82 4.62
N GLN A 993 9.19 1.95 5.24
CA GLN A 993 8.70 0.77 5.96
C GLN A 993 9.68 0.43 7.09
N THR A 994 9.36 -0.51 7.99
CA THR A 994 10.33 -1.02 8.99
C THR A 994 10.57 -2.51 8.86
N TYR A 995 9.50 -3.25 8.58
CA TYR A 995 9.47 -4.57 7.98
C TYR A 995 8.91 -4.43 6.56
N ASP A 996 9.27 -5.33 5.65
CA ASP A 996 8.72 -5.27 4.28
C ASP A 996 7.33 -5.93 4.17
N TYR A 997 6.73 -5.83 2.98
CA TYR A 997 5.39 -6.36 2.67
C TYR A 997 5.19 -7.84 3.03
N TYR A 998 6.26 -8.65 3.03
CA TYR A 998 6.18 -10.06 3.36
C TYR A 998 6.31 -10.33 4.87
N PHE A 999 6.33 -9.27 5.70
CA PHE A 999 6.61 -9.29 7.13
C PHE A 999 8.04 -9.70 7.51
N GLU A 1000 9.02 -9.52 6.60
CA GLU A 1000 10.44 -9.65 6.94
C GLU A 1000 10.91 -8.39 7.70
N PRO A 1001 11.36 -8.50 8.96
CA PRO A 1001 11.92 -7.38 9.69
C PRO A 1001 13.28 -6.97 9.08
N THR A 1002 13.39 -5.77 8.51
CA THR A 1002 14.66 -5.27 7.97
C THR A 1002 15.54 -4.73 9.09
N ALA A 1003 16.76 -4.28 8.79
CA ALA A 1003 17.62 -3.65 9.79
C ALA A 1003 17.00 -2.36 10.39
N ALA A 1004 16.07 -1.70 9.68
CA ALA A 1004 15.32 -0.55 10.19
C ALA A 1004 14.47 -0.92 11.42
N TYR A 1005 13.82 -2.08 11.39
CA TYR A 1005 13.04 -2.61 12.51
C TYR A 1005 13.85 -2.65 13.81
N PHE A 1006 15.05 -3.24 13.75
CA PHE A 1006 15.91 -3.42 14.93
C PHE A 1006 16.57 -2.12 15.38
N ALA A 1007 16.92 -1.25 14.44
CA ALA A 1007 17.41 0.10 14.75
C ALA A 1007 16.36 0.92 15.52
N ILE A 1008 15.10 0.86 15.11
CA ILE A 1008 14.00 1.55 15.79
C ILE A 1008 13.72 0.91 17.14
N LYS A 1009 13.67 -0.42 17.21
CA LYS A 1009 13.50 -1.17 18.45
C LYS A 1009 14.54 -0.73 19.49
N LYS A 1010 15.78 -0.56 19.06
CA LYS A 1010 16.91 -0.05 19.86
C LYS A 1010 16.71 1.41 20.27
N ALA A 1011 16.53 2.32 19.30
CA ALA A 1011 16.38 3.76 19.54
C ALA A 1011 15.14 4.14 20.37
N SER A 1012 14.15 3.25 20.42
CA SER A 1012 12.87 3.46 21.13
C SER A 1012 12.78 2.71 22.47
N GLU A 1013 13.88 2.13 22.96
CA GLU A 1013 13.94 1.57 24.32
C GLU A 1013 13.37 2.57 25.36
N PRO A 1014 12.58 2.12 26.35
CA PRO A 1014 12.00 3.03 27.35
C PRO A 1014 13.06 3.78 28.19
N LEU A 1015 14.20 3.13 28.43
CA LEU A 1015 15.43 3.69 29.01
C LEU A 1015 16.57 3.33 28.07
N HIS A 1016 17.21 4.33 27.46
CA HIS A 1016 18.11 4.14 26.32
C HIS A 1016 19.42 4.92 26.49
N ILE A 1017 20.55 4.31 26.14
CA ILE A 1017 21.84 5.02 26.00
C ILE A 1017 22.18 5.24 24.53
N GLN A 1018 22.49 6.49 24.18
CA GLN A 1018 22.76 6.90 22.80
C GLN A 1018 23.95 7.86 22.69
N TRP A 1019 24.51 7.96 21.49
CA TRP A 1019 25.49 8.98 21.12
C TRP A 1019 24.83 10.06 20.27
N ASN A 1020 25.04 11.32 20.64
CA ASN A 1020 24.63 12.48 19.86
C ASN A 1020 25.77 12.92 18.91
N PRO A 1021 25.70 12.61 17.60
CA PRO A 1021 26.76 12.93 16.63
C PRO A 1021 26.91 14.44 16.34
N ALA A 1022 25.97 15.28 16.80
CA ALA A 1022 26.08 16.72 16.65
C ALA A 1022 26.93 17.37 17.74
N THR A 1023 26.95 16.79 18.95
CA THR A 1023 27.66 17.35 20.13
C THR A 1023 28.78 16.48 20.67
N ASP A 1024 28.87 15.22 20.21
CA ASP A 1024 29.73 14.16 20.72
C ASP A 1024 29.46 13.80 22.19
N GLU A 1025 28.23 14.02 22.64
CA GLU A 1025 27.77 13.65 23.98
C GLU A 1025 27.11 12.27 23.96
N VAL A 1026 27.34 11.51 25.01
CA VAL A 1026 26.58 10.31 25.35
C VAL A 1026 25.43 10.74 26.26
N GLU A 1027 24.23 10.33 25.89
CA GLU A 1027 22.98 10.69 26.52
C GLU A 1027 22.29 9.43 27.06
N VAL A 1028 21.68 9.55 28.25
CA VAL A 1028 20.69 8.59 28.75
C VAL A 1028 19.31 9.21 28.60
N VAL A 1029 18.45 8.58 27.81
CA VAL A 1029 17.10 9.04 27.51
C VAL A 1029 16.10 8.14 28.22
N ASN A 1030 15.21 8.74 29.01
CA ASN A 1030 14.18 8.01 29.75
C ASN A 1030 12.80 8.53 29.34
N TYR A 1031 12.12 7.77 28.48
CA TYR A 1031 10.82 8.18 27.94
C TYR A 1031 9.66 7.90 28.90
N SER A 1032 9.70 6.79 29.64
CA SER A 1032 8.57 6.33 30.47
C SER A 1032 8.95 5.32 31.57
N GLY A 1033 10.24 5.10 31.83
CA GLY A 1033 10.75 4.07 32.74
C GLY A 1033 10.65 4.39 34.23
N GLY A 1034 9.93 5.46 34.62
CA GLY A 1034 9.95 6.00 35.98
C GLY A 1034 11.31 6.57 36.36
N MET A 1035 11.49 6.98 37.62
CA MET A 1035 12.81 7.43 38.10
C MET A 1035 13.76 6.24 38.26
N ARG A 1036 14.95 6.34 37.66
CA ARG A 1036 16.01 5.33 37.73
C ARG A 1036 17.26 5.97 38.35
N LYS A 1037 17.85 5.30 39.34
CA LYS A 1037 18.96 5.83 40.14
C LYS A 1037 20.17 4.90 40.09
N GLY A 1038 21.36 5.48 40.20
CA GLY A 1038 22.61 4.73 40.27
C GLY A 1038 22.92 3.97 38.99
N LEU A 1039 22.52 4.51 37.83
CA LEU A 1039 22.91 3.93 36.55
C LEU A 1039 24.39 4.21 36.29
N THR A 1040 25.10 3.27 35.70
CA THR A 1040 26.48 3.48 35.23
C THR A 1040 26.49 3.43 33.70
N ALA A 1041 26.76 4.58 33.09
CA ALA A 1041 27.01 4.71 31.66
C ALA A 1041 28.50 4.50 31.37
N LYS A 1042 28.81 3.64 30.41
CA LYS A 1042 30.16 3.35 29.91
C LYS A 1042 30.22 3.64 28.42
N ALA A 1043 31.28 4.31 27.99
CA ALA A 1043 31.57 4.58 26.59
C ALA A 1043 32.99 4.13 26.23
N GLN A 1044 33.14 3.44 25.11
CA GLN A 1044 34.42 2.96 24.59
C GLN A 1044 34.58 3.37 23.12
N LEU A 1045 35.76 3.86 22.74
CA LEU A 1045 36.19 4.00 21.35
C LEU A 1045 37.15 2.85 21.02
N LEU A 1046 36.85 2.15 19.94
CA LEU A 1046 37.60 0.96 19.52
C LEU A 1046 38.10 1.12 18.08
N ASN A 1047 39.35 0.73 17.83
CA ASN A 1047 39.84 0.61 16.46
C ASN A 1047 39.14 -0.54 15.71
N MET A 1048 39.37 -0.62 14.40
CA MET A 1048 38.76 -1.62 13.51
C MET A 1048 39.11 -3.07 13.90
N ASN A 1049 40.23 -3.27 14.60
CA ASN A 1049 40.65 -4.55 15.19
C ASN A 1049 40.09 -4.80 16.61
N ALA A 1050 39.12 -4.00 17.06
CA ALA A 1050 38.55 -3.96 18.41
C ALA A 1050 39.51 -3.60 19.55
N SER A 1051 40.72 -3.07 19.30
CA SER A 1051 41.53 -2.54 20.40
C SER A 1051 40.89 -1.26 20.95
N VAL A 1052 40.64 -1.23 22.27
CA VAL A 1052 40.12 -0.04 22.96
C VAL A 1052 41.22 1.04 22.99
N VAL A 1053 40.93 2.22 22.43
CA VAL A 1053 41.84 3.38 22.45
C VAL A 1053 41.40 4.46 23.43
N TRP A 1054 40.13 4.45 23.81
CA TRP A 1054 39.58 5.37 24.80
C TRP A 1054 38.40 4.72 25.52
N GLU A 1055 38.26 4.98 26.82
CA GLU A 1055 37.15 4.49 27.64
C GLU A 1055 36.84 5.49 28.75
N LYS A 1056 35.55 5.64 29.08
CA LYS A 1056 35.09 6.44 30.21
C LYS A 1056 33.81 5.85 30.82
N GLU A 1057 33.66 6.01 32.12
CA GLU A 1057 32.46 5.66 32.88
C GLU A 1057 31.94 6.89 33.65
N ALA A 1058 30.62 6.97 33.80
CA ALA A 1058 29.95 7.99 34.60
C ALA A 1058 28.69 7.41 35.26
N THR A 1059 28.41 7.84 36.49
CA THR A 1059 27.12 7.57 37.13
C THR A 1059 26.10 8.61 36.71
N VAL A 1060 24.86 8.18 36.47
CA VAL A 1060 23.75 9.04 36.06
C VAL A 1060 22.45 8.59 36.75
N ASP A 1061 21.70 9.54 37.28
CA ASP A 1061 20.31 9.34 37.68
C ASP A 1061 19.44 9.90 36.55
N SER A 1062 18.40 9.18 36.15
CA SER A 1062 17.52 9.60 35.06
C SER A 1062 16.06 9.61 35.50
N HIS A 1063 15.44 10.78 35.43
CA HIS A 1063 14.03 10.96 35.75
C HIS A 1063 13.16 10.51 34.56
N GLU A 1064 11.87 10.29 34.79
CA GLU A 1064 10.94 10.11 33.67
C GLU A 1064 10.88 11.38 32.82
N ASP A 1065 10.81 11.20 31.49
CA ASP A 1065 10.75 12.29 30.52
C ASP A 1065 11.97 13.24 30.55
N THR A 1066 13.17 12.66 30.71
CA THR A 1066 14.45 13.39 30.64
C THR A 1066 15.42 12.83 29.61
N THR A 1067 16.39 13.68 29.27
CA THR A 1067 17.58 13.33 28.50
C THR A 1067 18.78 13.87 29.27
N ASP A 1068 19.57 12.96 29.83
CA ASP A 1068 20.65 13.26 30.75
C ASP A 1068 22.00 13.05 30.05
N LYS A 1069 22.77 14.12 29.92
CA LYS A 1069 24.11 14.09 29.29
C LYS A 1069 25.13 13.63 30.32
N CYS A 1070 25.84 12.54 30.06
CA CYS A 1070 26.71 11.92 31.07
C CYS A 1070 28.20 11.86 30.70
N ILE A 1071 28.54 11.69 29.41
CA ILE A 1071 29.93 11.58 28.95
C ILE A 1071 30.08 12.41 27.68
N ARG A 1072 31.18 13.17 27.53
CA ARG A 1072 31.60 13.73 26.24
C ARG A 1072 32.70 12.85 25.68
N LEU A 1073 32.55 12.39 24.43
CA LEU A 1073 33.55 11.58 23.74
C LEU A 1073 34.77 12.45 23.38
N GLU A 1074 35.95 11.88 23.53
CA GLU A 1074 37.22 12.48 23.14
C GLU A 1074 37.89 11.54 22.15
N PHE A 1075 38.18 12.00 20.93
CA PHE A 1075 38.68 11.15 19.85
C PHE A 1075 40.22 11.22 19.78
N PRO A 1076 40.95 10.15 20.14
CA PRO A 1076 42.42 10.12 20.06
C PRO A 1076 42.94 10.17 18.61
N SER A 1077 44.21 10.57 18.44
CA SER A 1077 44.83 10.68 17.11
C SER A 1077 45.20 9.34 16.46
N ASP A 1078 45.26 8.25 17.23
CA ASP A 1078 45.65 6.90 16.79
C ASP A 1078 44.45 6.02 16.39
N LEU A 1079 43.29 6.64 16.15
CA LEU A 1079 42.11 5.98 15.61
C LEU A 1079 42.37 5.42 14.20
N SER A 1080 41.90 4.20 13.93
CA SER A 1080 41.87 3.66 12.59
C SER A 1080 40.88 4.41 11.69
N LYS A 1081 41.07 4.28 10.36
CA LYS A 1081 40.24 4.96 9.33
C LYS A 1081 38.74 4.81 9.60
N VAL A 1082 38.32 3.60 9.97
CA VAL A 1082 37.01 3.30 10.56
C VAL A 1082 37.25 2.82 12.00
N HIS A 1083 36.41 3.25 12.93
CA HIS A 1083 36.46 2.91 14.35
C HIS A 1083 35.04 2.78 14.89
N PHE A 1084 34.89 2.19 16.06
CA PHE A 1084 33.60 1.89 16.67
C PHE A 1084 33.41 2.64 17.98
N ILE A 1085 32.15 2.97 18.27
CA ILE A 1085 31.72 3.51 19.57
C ILE A 1085 30.83 2.45 20.20
N LYS A 1086 31.21 1.96 21.38
CA LYS A 1086 30.40 1.03 22.16
C LYS A 1086 29.91 1.73 23.43
N LEU A 1087 28.60 1.70 23.63
CA LEU A 1087 27.93 2.26 24.79
C LEU A 1087 27.26 1.15 25.59
N THR A 1088 27.35 1.23 26.92
CA THR A 1088 26.67 0.30 27.83
C THR A 1088 26.12 1.06 29.01
N LEU A 1089 24.85 0.83 29.33
CA LEU A 1089 24.18 1.35 30.51
C LEU A 1089 23.85 0.18 31.43
N THR A 1090 24.30 0.25 32.67
CA THR A 1090 24.05 -0.79 33.67
C THR A 1090 23.28 -0.24 34.86
N GLU A 1091 22.42 -1.08 35.43
CA GLU A 1091 21.74 -0.85 36.70
C GLU A 1091 21.99 -2.08 37.59
N ASN A 1092 22.55 -1.88 38.79
CA ASN A 1092 22.90 -2.97 39.70
C ASN A 1092 23.75 -4.09 39.06
N GLY A 1093 24.62 -3.73 38.12
CA GLY A 1093 25.49 -4.66 37.38
C GLY A 1093 24.83 -5.38 36.20
N ALA A 1094 23.51 -5.22 35.98
CA ALA A 1094 22.83 -5.75 34.80
C ALA A 1094 22.82 -4.71 33.67
N VAL A 1095 23.10 -5.15 32.44
CA VAL A 1095 22.97 -4.29 31.25
C VAL A 1095 21.49 -4.03 30.98
N VAL A 1096 21.10 -2.75 30.99
CA VAL A 1096 19.72 -2.32 30.73
C VAL A 1096 19.55 -1.65 29.36
N SER A 1097 20.64 -1.15 28.79
CA SER A 1097 20.72 -0.67 27.41
C SER A 1097 22.16 -0.79 26.91
N GLU A 1098 22.32 -1.10 25.63
CA GLU A 1098 23.61 -1.14 24.94
C GLU A 1098 23.43 -0.64 23.51
N ASN A 1099 24.45 0.02 22.98
CA ASN A 1099 24.40 0.58 21.62
C ASN A 1099 25.79 0.55 20.98
N PHE A 1100 25.85 0.31 19.67
CA PHE A 1100 27.09 0.12 18.93
C PHE A 1100 27.07 0.90 17.62
N TYR A 1101 28.01 1.81 17.44
CA TYR A 1101 28.10 2.69 16.28
C TYR A 1101 29.41 2.46 15.54
N HIS A 1102 29.42 2.77 14.25
CA HIS A 1102 30.64 2.86 13.46
C HIS A 1102 30.81 4.32 13.00
N ARG A 1103 32.06 4.79 13.04
CA ARG A 1103 32.47 6.15 12.67
C ARG A 1103 33.75 6.04 11.86
N SER A 1104 34.06 7.09 11.11
CA SER A 1104 35.27 7.16 10.28
C SER A 1104 36.00 8.49 10.47
N LEU A 1105 37.30 8.51 10.16
CA LEU A 1105 38.10 9.74 10.17
C LEU A 1105 37.66 10.70 9.07
N GLU A 1106 37.42 10.16 7.87
CA GLU A 1106 36.72 10.86 6.79
C GLU A 1106 35.22 10.59 6.93
N GLU A 1107 34.43 11.63 7.19
CA GLU A 1107 33.00 11.50 7.51
C GLU A 1107 32.23 10.67 6.48
N ASN A 1108 31.55 9.63 6.98
CA ASN A 1108 30.76 8.66 6.22
C ASN A 1108 31.54 7.85 5.16
N ASN A 1109 32.86 7.69 5.31
CA ASN A 1109 33.66 6.76 4.49
C ASN A 1109 34.03 5.52 5.31
N TYR A 1110 33.34 4.41 5.06
CA TYR A 1110 33.50 3.14 5.77
C TYR A 1110 34.19 2.06 4.92
N GLN A 1111 34.76 2.41 3.77
CA GLN A 1111 35.27 1.44 2.81
C GLN A 1111 36.42 0.58 3.37
N ALA A 1112 37.16 1.09 4.39
CA ALA A 1112 38.18 0.31 5.08
C ALA A 1112 37.63 -0.96 5.76
N LEU A 1113 36.32 -1.04 6.03
CA LEU A 1113 35.68 -2.27 6.52
C LEU A 1113 35.82 -3.43 5.54
N ARG A 1114 36.01 -3.18 4.22
CA ARG A 1114 36.28 -4.24 3.23
C ARG A 1114 37.61 -4.98 3.49
N GLU A 1115 38.51 -4.38 4.27
CA GLU A 1115 39.78 -5.00 4.68
C GLU A 1115 39.63 -5.98 5.85
N LEU A 1116 38.45 -6.04 6.49
CA LEU A 1116 38.20 -6.97 7.60
C LEU A 1116 38.22 -8.43 7.11
N PRO A 1117 38.96 -9.32 7.81
CA PRO A 1117 38.86 -10.75 7.58
C PRO A 1117 37.42 -11.26 7.75
N LYS A 1118 37.09 -12.32 7.01
CA LYS A 1118 35.87 -13.10 7.25
C LYS A 1118 35.98 -13.85 8.59
N VAL A 1119 34.87 -13.90 9.32
CA VAL A 1119 34.73 -14.51 10.64
C VAL A 1119 33.77 -15.67 10.52
N LYS A 1120 34.25 -16.87 10.82
CA LYS A 1120 33.39 -18.05 10.88
C LYS A 1120 32.73 -18.13 12.25
N LEU A 1121 31.39 -18.11 12.29
CA LEU A 1121 30.62 -18.19 13.53
C LEU A 1121 29.81 -19.48 13.57
N LEU A 1122 29.88 -20.21 14.68
CA LEU A 1122 29.11 -21.44 14.89
C LEU A 1122 28.12 -21.22 16.04
N PRO A 1123 26.83 -20.95 15.74
CA PRO A 1123 25.85 -20.71 16.78
C PRO A 1123 25.47 -22.01 17.49
N ALA A 1124 25.31 -21.95 18.81
CA ALA A 1124 24.61 -22.99 19.56
C ALA A 1124 23.10 -22.69 19.50
N ILE A 1125 22.32 -23.61 18.94
CA ILE A 1125 20.90 -23.43 18.68
C ILE A 1125 20.13 -24.48 19.48
N ASP A 1126 19.23 -24.03 20.35
CA ASP A 1126 18.18 -24.84 20.94
C ASP A 1126 16.85 -24.47 20.26
N THR A 1127 16.05 -25.45 19.87
CA THR A 1127 14.76 -25.21 19.21
C THR A 1127 13.71 -26.17 19.77
N ARG A 1128 12.56 -25.62 20.16
CA ARG A 1128 11.44 -26.37 20.70
C ARG A 1128 10.12 -25.83 20.18
N LYS A 1129 9.11 -26.69 20.10
CA LYS A 1129 7.73 -26.32 19.82
C LYS A 1129 6.91 -26.54 21.09
N ASP A 1130 6.10 -25.55 21.48
CA ASP A 1130 5.19 -25.68 22.62
C ASP A 1130 3.83 -26.29 22.20
N PRO A 1131 2.97 -26.67 23.17
CA PRO A 1131 1.66 -27.27 22.88
C PRO A 1131 0.70 -26.37 22.10
N ASP A 1132 0.90 -25.05 22.14
CA ASP A 1132 0.08 -24.06 21.42
C ASP A 1132 0.53 -23.89 19.96
N GLY A 1133 1.54 -24.67 19.54
CA GLY A 1133 2.09 -24.61 18.19
C GLY A 1133 3.01 -23.43 17.95
N ILE A 1134 3.57 -22.82 19.00
CA ILE A 1134 4.59 -21.78 18.86
C ILE A 1134 5.97 -22.43 18.95
N TRP A 1135 6.77 -22.17 17.93
CA TRP A 1135 8.18 -22.52 17.94
C TRP A 1135 8.98 -21.45 18.67
N HIS A 1136 9.96 -21.90 19.47
CA HIS A 1136 10.93 -21.08 20.15
C HIS A 1136 12.32 -21.56 19.75
N ALA A 1137 13.20 -20.65 19.39
CA ALA A 1137 14.62 -20.93 19.26
C ALA A 1137 15.45 -19.99 20.13
N THR A 1138 16.46 -20.55 20.81
CA THR A 1138 17.49 -19.80 21.52
C THR A 1138 18.80 -19.98 20.77
N VAL A 1139 19.28 -18.91 20.15
CA VAL A 1139 20.48 -18.88 19.33
C VAL A 1139 21.58 -18.15 20.07
N THR A 1140 22.60 -18.87 20.49
CA THR A 1140 23.77 -18.33 21.16
C THR A 1140 24.92 -18.21 20.17
N VAL A 1141 25.38 -16.99 19.93
CA VAL A 1141 26.49 -16.68 19.03
C VAL A 1141 27.65 -16.14 19.85
N GLU A 1142 28.84 -16.70 19.66
CA GLU A 1142 30.07 -16.27 20.33
C GLU A 1142 31.15 -16.00 19.28
N ASN A 1143 31.80 -14.85 19.37
CA ASN A 1143 32.92 -14.51 18.51
C ASN A 1143 34.24 -14.88 19.21
N THR A 1144 34.73 -16.09 18.95
CA THR A 1144 36.01 -16.57 19.51
C THR A 1144 37.24 -16.13 18.70
N THR A 1145 37.06 -15.27 17.69
CA THR A 1145 38.15 -14.80 16.81
C THR A 1145 38.68 -13.45 17.26
N ALA A 1146 39.82 -13.01 16.70
CA ALA A 1146 40.40 -11.69 16.96
C ALA A 1146 39.80 -10.58 16.08
N THR A 1147 38.82 -10.89 15.22
CA THR A 1147 38.23 -9.94 14.28
C THR A 1147 36.78 -9.66 14.67
N PRO A 1148 36.31 -8.40 14.69
CA PRO A 1148 34.91 -8.09 14.91
C PRO A 1148 34.00 -8.75 13.87
N ALA A 1149 32.88 -9.31 14.31
CA ALA A 1149 31.82 -9.80 13.43
C ALA A 1149 30.70 -8.76 13.37
N LEU A 1150 30.40 -8.26 12.17
CA LEU A 1150 29.52 -7.10 11.97
C LEU A 1150 28.23 -7.47 11.22
N MET A 1151 27.13 -6.77 11.56
CA MET A 1151 25.80 -6.95 10.97
C MET A 1151 25.33 -8.41 10.98
N ILE A 1152 25.53 -9.11 12.10
CA ILE A 1152 25.10 -10.49 12.27
C ILE A 1152 23.57 -10.54 12.19
N ARG A 1153 23.07 -11.18 11.13
CA ARG A 1153 21.66 -11.46 10.90
C ARG A 1153 21.37 -12.93 11.16
N VAL A 1154 20.38 -13.19 12.01
CA VAL A 1154 19.77 -14.51 12.22
C VAL A 1154 18.49 -14.58 11.41
N ASN A 1155 18.27 -15.70 10.72
CA ASN A 1155 17.10 -15.95 9.88
C ASN A 1155 16.62 -17.40 10.08
N VAL A 1156 15.31 -17.65 9.94
CA VAL A 1156 14.72 -18.99 10.04
C VAL A 1156 14.15 -19.39 8.68
N THR A 1157 14.58 -20.54 8.19
CA THR A 1157 14.21 -21.06 6.86
C THR A 1157 13.68 -22.48 6.95
N GLY A 1158 12.92 -22.93 5.95
CA GLY A 1158 12.58 -24.33 5.81
C GLY A 1158 13.78 -25.16 5.37
N GLU A 1159 13.95 -26.35 5.97
CA GLU A 1159 15.06 -27.23 5.61
C GLU A 1159 14.94 -27.78 4.17
N LYS A 1160 13.73 -28.01 3.67
CA LYS A 1160 13.50 -28.61 2.35
C LYS A 1160 13.46 -27.57 1.23
N ASP A 1161 12.76 -26.46 1.44
CA ASP A 1161 12.53 -25.41 0.44
C ASP A 1161 13.60 -24.29 0.47
N GLY A 1162 14.28 -24.11 1.60
CA GLY A 1162 15.22 -23.01 1.81
C GLY A 1162 14.56 -21.63 1.93
N LEU A 1163 13.23 -21.56 1.93
CA LEU A 1163 12.47 -20.32 2.00
C LEU A 1163 12.32 -19.85 3.44
N GLN A 1164 12.25 -18.54 3.64
CA GLN A 1164 12.04 -17.96 4.96
C GLN A 1164 10.70 -18.39 5.57
N PHE A 1165 10.69 -18.56 6.88
CA PHE A 1165 9.44 -18.53 7.65
C PHE A 1165 9.16 -17.08 8.01
N LEU A 1166 7.93 -16.63 7.79
CA LEU A 1166 7.46 -15.30 8.07
C LEU A 1166 6.00 -15.41 8.52
N PRO A 1167 5.56 -14.59 9.49
CA PRO A 1167 6.35 -13.64 10.30
C PRO A 1167 7.22 -14.33 11.36
N VAL A 1168 8.25 -13.63 11.87
CA VAL A 1168 9.14 -14.12 12.93
C VAL A 1168 9.53 -12.98 13.88
N PHE A 1169 9.44 -13.23 15.18
CA PHE A 1169 9.88 -12.27 16.20
C PHE A 1169 11.27 -12.63 16.70
N TYR A 1170 12.17 -11.65 16.71
CA TYR A 1170 13.53 -11.77 17.21
C TYR A 1170 13.74 -10.83 18.41
N SER A 1171 14.39 -11.32 19.47
CA SER A 1171 14.76 -10.45 20.59
C SER A 1171 15.76 -9.37 20.17
N ASP A 1172 16.66 -9.72 19.24
CA ASP A 1172 17.64 -8.81 18.64
C ASP A 1172 18.12 -9.37 17.29
N ASN A 1173 18.60 -8.51 16.39
CA ASN A 1173 19.14 -8.91 15.07
C ASN A 1173 20.01 -7.77 14.49
N TYR A 1174 20.80 -8.06 13.44
CA TYR A 1174 21.73 -7.09 12.82
C TYR A 1174 22.76 -6.49 13.81
N PHE A 1175 23.20 -7.28 14.79
CA PHE A 1175 24.13 -6.83 15.84
C PHE A 1175 25.60 -7.07 15.49
N ALA A 1176 26.51 -6.47 16.26
CA ALA A 1176 27.94 -6.76 16.20
C ALA A 1176 28.38 -7.63 17.39
N LEU A 1177 29.42 -8.43 17.21
CA LEU A 1177 30.14 -9.11 18.28
C LEU A 1177 31.64 -8.82 18.17
N LEU A 1178 32.20 -8.17 19.18
CA LEU A 1178 33.65 -7.96 19.30
C LEU A 1178 34.35 -9.27 19.72
N PRO A 1179 35.67 -9.37 19.57
CA PRO A 1179 36.45 -10.51 20.04
C PRO A 1179 36.14 -10.88 21.49
N GLY A 1180 35.78 -12.14 21.73
CA GLY A 1180 35.42 -12.68 23.05
C GLY A 1180 33.99 -12.40 23.50
N GLU A 1181 33.19 -11.67 22.72
CA GLU A 1181 31.80 -11.40 23.06
C GLU A 1181 30.85 -12.52 22.65
N LYS A 1182 29.75 -12.59 23.39
CA LYS A 1182 28.69 -13.57 23.22
C LYS A 1182 27.34 -12.90 23.35
N LYS A 1183 26.40 -13.26 22.47
CA LYS A 1183 25.00 -12.82 22.52
C LYS A 1183 24.06 -14.00 22.38
N THR A 1184 22.93 -13.92 23.07
CA THR A 1184 21.83 -14.87 22.95
C THR A 1184 20.64 -14.16 22.32
N VAL A 1185 20.13 -14.72 21.23
CA VAL A 1185 18.93 -14.25 20.53
C VAL A 1185 17.81 -15.26 20.74
N ASN A 1186 16.68 -14.79 21.25
CA ASN A 1186 15.46 -15.59 21.34
C ASN A 1186 14.57 -15.29 20.15
N ILE A 1187 14.03 -16.34 19.54
CA ILE A 1187 13.25 -16.27 18.30
C ILE A 1187 11.94 -17.02 18.53
N ARG A 1188 10.83 -16.50 18.02
CA ARG A 1188 9.55 -17.22 18.00
C ARG A 1188 8.78 -17.02 16.70
N TRP A 1189 8.09 -18.08 16.26
CA TRP A 1189 7.20 -18.09 15.10
C TRP A 1189 6.12 -19.16 15.30
N LYS A 1190 5.05 -19.13 14.51
CA LYS A 1190 3.99 -20.13 14.62
C LYS A 1190 4.26 -21.32 13.71
N ASP A 1191 3.77 -22.49 14.10
CA ASP A 1191 3.91 -23.71 13.31
C ASP A 1191 3.21 -23.62 11.95
N GLU A 1192 2.09 -22.91 11.88
CA GLU A 1192 1.38 -22.64 10.62
C GLU A 1192 2.27 -21.96 9.57
N ASP A 1193 3.25 -21.14 9.99
CA ASP A 1193 4.19 -20.43 9.10
C ASP A 1193 5.28 -21.32 8.50
N THR A 1194 5.45 -22.53 9.05
CA THR A 1194 6.49 -23.46 8.59
C THR A 1194 6.15 -24.12 7.26
N ARG A 1195 4.87 -24.07 6.84
CA ARG A 1195 4.38 -24.77 5.64
C ARG A 1195 4.73 -26.27 5.68
N GLY A 1196 4.77 -26.87 6.87
CA GLY A 1196 5.16 -28.26 7.08
C GLY A 1196 6.66 -28.57 6.94
N ASN A 1197 7.52 -27.55 6.88
CA ASN A 1197 8.98 -27.72 6.86
C ASN A 1197 9.57 -27.77 8.27
N THR A 1198 10.63 -28.56 8.44
CA THR A 1198 11.48 -28.48 9.64
C THR A 1198 12.21 -27.12 9.66
N PRO A 1199 12.18 -26.37 10.77
CA PRO A 1199 12.90 -25.11 10.88
C PRO A 1199 14.42 -25.28 10.85
N LYS A 1200 15.09 -24.37 10.14
CA LYS A 1200 16.55 -24.31 10.06
C LYS A 1200 17.04 -22.86 10.21
N VAL A 1201 17.75 -22.61 11.31
CA VAL A 1201 18.37 -21.31 11.59
C VAL A 1201 19.57 -21.10 10.66
N ARG A 1202 19.68 -19.90 10.08
CA ARG A 1202 20.76 -19.42 9.24
C ARG A 1202 21.38 -18.19 9.89
N LEU A 1203 22.70 -18.11 9.82
CA LEU A 1203 23.46 -16.93 10.22
C LEU A 1203 24.08 -16.32 8.97
N SER A 1204 24.04 -14.99 8.87
CA SER A 1204 24.74 -14.22 7.84
C SER A 1204 25.27 -12.93 8.45
N GLY A 1205 26.17 -12.23 7.78
CA GLY A 1205 26.61 -10.90 8.21
C GLY A 1205 27.63 -10.31 7.25
N TYR A 1206 28.02 -9.06 7.47
CA TYR A 1206 28.88 -8.32 6.54
C TYR A 1206 30.22 -9.05 6.28
N ASN A 1207 30.84 -9.54 7.35
CA ASN A 1207 32.05 -10.34 7.30
C ASN A 1207 31.89 -11.70 7.98
N VAL A 1208 30.71 -12.30 7.96
CA VAL A 1208 30.42 -13.57 8.64
C VAL A 1208 30.21 -14.71 7.65
N GLU A 1209 30.75 -15.89 7.96
CA GLU A 1209 30.55 -17.16 7.25
C GLU A 1209 29.98 -18.27 8.14
#